data_AF-A0AAN9GTV9-F1
#
_entry.id   AF-A0AAN9GTV9-F1
#
_cell.length_a   1.000
_cell.length_b   1.000
_cell.length_c   1.000
_cell.angle_alpha   90.00
_cell.angle_beta   90.00
_cell.angle_gamma   90.00
#
_symmetry.space_group_name_H-M   'P 1'
#
loop_
_entity.id
_entity.type
_entity.pdbx_description
1 polymer ?
#
loop_
_entity_poly.entity_id
_entity_poly.type
_entity_poly.pdbx_seq_one_letter_code
_entity_poly.pdbx_strand_id
1 'polypeptide(L)'
;MTQRSDSLVSADSELAQCETEVSTLLQIISELNRKMDSLQIPREMKASEGHVCVPQQGLRSLTAVDAGTASVETKTKNICRDSEGGSSDLWNELQKVLSALETSSGQRRKMLRLQTQSSERVQAHHLSAGRESWVQATQVLEEMESDLGISYPSALPPDERRQYQRDVLSLYKHNQDLNTSLKSHQEELIGAESMMIDLEDEKRWLEEKLVDLKRKWLYGVSCSPPVSPSLSSSRTSSPCFSSPPYPGSPLLSRKLPGSRPDSPSSPCTVDSVLQAETGKLQRCLERLKARNERLNGALVRRKGESEQLSMSLSRQEADSSALHMALAYCEECEEAYSDLLSLCEARKQQNAEQMSTPQPDLSKLTDVNLDKGEPSSSPLEGTAENRTNSLSGPEFEGRAGVILQRIARLKQDRAAMCIPQRVKAGEGKISPDTGTLAGVRGRTSSLSKNTKEEKAVLLYELVTVREEMSEMRGNLRLLEKERRCLDLALMVQSAQDSAGALILDSLRDELGERRATQQRIAENLANIEVEGGIPGPHNHSILRELQAALQREQSLKKRVAALRESLDSAVTDSTTQRRVNREENARLSRYYNKVSSTYRSSRKKHQEQLWQLEKQIAVMNERHAAKEAELSATLEAMKWRREETIL
;
A
#
# COMPACT_ATOMS: atom_id res chain seq x y z
N MET A 1 10.29 -65.00 -9.63
CA MET A 1 10.98 -64.14 -10.62
C MET A 1 10.20 -62.87 -10.95
N THR A 2 8.87 -62.92 -11.13
CA THR A 2 7.99 -61.76 -11.43
C THR A 2 8.26 -60.47 -10.62
N GLN A 3 8.36 -60.55 -9.28
CA GLN A 3 8.63 -59.35 -8.46
C GLN A 3 9.93 -58.59 -8.82
N ARG A 4 10.92 -59.25 -9.44
CA ARG A 4 12.19 -58.60 -9.82
C ARG A 4 12.08 -57.85 -11.16
N SER A 5 11.16 -58.26 -12.05
CA SER A 5 10.84 -57.46 -13.25
C SER A 5 10.00 -56.23 -12.89
N ASP A 6 9.04 -56.37 -11.96
CA ASP A 6 8.15 -55.27 -11.57
C ASP A 6 8.94 -54.09 -10.95
N SER A 7 9.97 -54.40 -10.15
CA SER A 7 10.88 -53.40 -9.56
C SER A 7 11.78 -52.70 -10.59
N LEU A 8 12.18 -53.38 -11.66
CA LEU A 8 12.98 -52.77 -12.74
C LEU A 8 12.13 -51.81 -13.57
N VAL A 9 10.87 -52.19 -13.87
CA VAL A 9 9.92 -51.33 -14.58
C VAL A 9 9.59 -50.05 -13.79
N SER A 10 9.57 -50.10 -12.45
CA SER A 10 9.46 -48.88 -11.62
C SER A 10 10.71 -48.00 -11.76
N ALA A 11 11.90 -48.58 -11.61
CA ALA A 11 13.17 -47.83 -11.72
C ALA A 11 13.35 -47.18 -13.11
N ASP A 12 13.02 -47.89 -14.18
CA ASP A 12 13.05 -47.35 -15.56
C ASP A 12 12.02 -46.22 -15.74
N SER A 13 10.85 -46.32 -15.11
CA SER A 13 9.82 -45.26 -15.12
C SER A 13 10.25 -44.02 -14.32
N GLU A 14 10.96 -44.20 -13.20
CA GLU A 14 11.50 -43.13 -12.36
C GLU A 14 12.70 -42.45 -13.04
N LEU A 15 13.53 -43.20 -13.76
CA LEU A 15 14.57 -42.68 -14.64
C LEU A 15 13.99 -41.86 -15.80
N ALA A 16 12.99 -42.39 -16.51
CA ALA A 16 12.29 -41.67 -17.56
C ALA A 16 11.63 -40.39 -17.05
N GLN A 17 11.04 -40.41 -15.84
CA GLN A 17 10.52 -39.20 -15.21
C GLN A 17 11.65 -38.19 -14.94
N CYS A 18 12.76 -38.60 -14.32
CA CYS A 18 13.93 -37.75 -14.11
C CYS A 18 14.46 -37.14 -15.43
N GLU A 19 14.54 -37.92 -16.52
CA GLU A 19 14.95 -37.42 -17.84
C GLU A 19 13.99 -36.37 -18.40
N THR A 20 12.67 -36.56 -18.23
CA THR A 20 11.69 -35.53 -18.62
C THR A 20 11.79 -34.28 -17.75
N GLU A 21 11.98 -34.41 -16.44
CA GLU A 21 12.13 -33.26 -15.54
C GLU A 21 13.40 -32.46 -15.85
N VAL A 22 14.54 -33.14 -16.04
CA VAL A 22 15.80 -32.51 -16.51
C VAL A 22 15.60 -31.84 -17.88
N SER A 23 14.88 -32.47 -18.81
CA SER A 23 14.56 -31.88 -20.12
C SER A 23 13.72 -30.61 -19.99
N THR A 24 12.72 -30.59 -19.12
CA THR A 24 11.93 -29.36 -18.86
C THR A 24 12.75 -28.27 -18.18
N LEU A 25 13.64 -28.62 -17.25
CA LEU A 25 14.55 -27.67 -16.60
C LEU A 25 15.52 -27.04 -17.61
N LEU A 26 16.13 -27.85 -18.48
CA LEU A 26 16.97 -27.36 -19.59
C LEU A 26 16.18 -26.46 -20.55
N GLN A 27 14.92 -26.80 -20.84
CA GLN A 27 14.06 -25.97 -21.67
C GLN A 27 13.72 -24.63 -20.99
N ILE A 28 13.41 -24.62 -19.68
CA ILE A 28 13.18 -23.41 -18.88
C ILE A 28 14.45 -22.54 -18.83
N ILE A 29 15.63 -23.14 -18.63
CA ILE A 29 16.93 -22.45 -18.66
C ILE A 29 17.18 -21.85 -20.05
N SER A 30 16.89 -22.57 -21.13
CA SER A 30 17.01 -22.03 -22.50
C SER A 30 16.06 -20.86 -22.76
N GLU A 31 14.84 -20.89 -22.21
CA GLU A 31 13.88 -19.81 -22.37
C GLU A 31 14.22 -18.60 -21.48
N LEU A 32 14.83 -18.82 -20.30
CA LEU A 32 15.38 -17.78 -19.44
C LEU A 32 16.61 -17.12 -20.05
N ASN A 33 17.55 -17.90 -20.61
CA ASN A 33 18.70 -17.37 -21.34
C ASN A 33 18.23 -16.51 -22.51
N ARG A 34 17.33 -17.03 -23.37
CA ARG A 34 16.75 -16.24 -24.47
C ARG A 34 16.03 -14.96 -23.99
N LYS A 35 15.43 -14.96 -22.79
CA LYS A 35 14.86 -13.76 -22.17
C LYS A 35 15.94 -12.80 -21.70
N MET A 36 17.02 -13.27 -21.07
CA MET A 36 18.16 -12.45 -20.68
C MET A 36 18.88 -11.85 -21.90
N ASP A 37 19.09 -12.64 -22.96
CA ASP A 37 19.64 -12.17 -24.24
C ASP A 37 18.73 -11.09 -24.87
N SER A 38 17.41 -11.24 -24.77
CA SER A 38 16.46 -10.20 -25.22
C SER A 38 16.41 -8.95 -24.32
N LEU A 39 16.99 -9.01 -23.12
CA LEU A 39 17.17 -7.88 -22.20
C LEU A 39 18.56 -7.25 -22.34
N GLN A 40 19.54 -7.97 -22.90
CA GLN A 40 20.80 -7.38 -23.37
C GLN A 40 20.55 -6.61 -24.67
N ILE A 41 20.15 -5.35 -24.52
CA ILE A 41 19.95 -4.40 -25.63
C ILE A 41 21.19 -4.41 -26.54
N PRO A 42 21.09 -4.83 -27.82
CA PRO A 42 22.16 -4.65 -28.78
C PRO A 42 22.40 -3.15 -28.95
N ARG A 43 23.62 -2.71 -28.66
CA ARG A 43 23.98 -1.28 -28.60
C ARG A 43 24.18 -0.68 -30.00
N GLU A 44 23.25 -0.89 -30.91
CA GLU A 44 23.36 -0.38 -32.28
C GLU A 44 22.05 0.17 -32.87
N MET A 45 22.24 1.27 -33.59
CA MET A 45 21.23 2.24 -34.01
C MET A 45 20.72 1.95 -35.42
N LYS A 46 19.39 1.87 -35.62
CA LYS A 46 18.72 2.07 -36.92
C LYS A 46 17.24 2.39 -36.75
N ALA A 47 16.68 3.10 -37.73
CA ALA A 47 15.30 3.55 -37.77
C ALA A 47 14.54 2.94 -38.96
N SER A 48 13.25 2.66 -38.76
CA SER A 48 12.17 2.46 -39.76
C SER A 48 10.86 2.40 -38.95
N GLU A 49 9.94 3.36 -39.06
CA GLU A 49 8.99 3.63 -40.14
C GLU A 49 7.69 2.80 -40.09
N GLY A 50 6.57 3.52 -40.25
CA GLY A 50 5.25 3.11 -40.74
C GLY A 50 4.67 1.72 -40.43
N HIS A 51 3.53 1.69 -39.73
CA HIS A 51 2.25 1.61 -40.44
C HIS A 51 1.03 1.98 -39.56
N VAL A 52 0.03 2.61 -40.19
CA VAL A 52 -1.31 2.85 -39.60
C VAL A 52 -2.29 1.86 -40.22
N CYS A 53 -3.22 1.34 -39.41
CA CYS A 53 -4.42 0.67 -39.91
C CYS A 53 -5.58 0.83 -38.90
N VAL A 54 -6.78 1.13 -39.41
CA VAL A 54 -8.01 1.36 -38.63
C VAL A 54 -9.19 0.70 -39.37
N PRO A 55 -10.04 -0.05 -38.65
CA PRO A 55 -11.48 -0.06 -38.96
C PRO A 55 -12.34 0.53 -37.84
N GLN A 56 -13.55 0.99 -38.18
CA GLN A 56 -14.52 1.60 -37.28
C GLN A 56 -15.68 0.63 -36.90
N GLN A 57 -16.69 1.14 -36.18
CA GLN A 57 -17.94 0.50 -35.70
C GLN A 57 -17.77 -0.28 -34.38
N GLY A 58 -18.55 -0.06 -33.30
CA GLY A 58 -19.60 0.92 -33.02
C GLY A 58 -19.95 0.95 -31.51
N LEU A 59 -20.89 1.77 -31.00
CA LEU A 59 -21.75 2.74 -31.70
C LEU A 59 -22.10 4.02 -30.87
N ARG A 60 -23.19 4.02 -30.08
CA ARG A 60 -23.77 5.13 -29.29
C ARG A 60 -24.45 4.55 -28.02
N SER A 61 -24.76 5.25 -26.93
CA SER A 61 -24.87 6.70 -26.67
C SER A 61 -24.23 7.05 -25.30
N LEU A 62 -23.91 8.32 -24.96
CA LEU A 62 -24.88 9.37 -24.59
C LEU A 62 -24.55 10.75 -25.19
N THR A 63 -25.58 11.59 -25.23
CA THR A 63 -25.65 12.94 -25.82
C THR A 63 -24.51 13.89 -25.48
N ALA A 64 -24.00 14.59 -26.51
CA ALA A 64 -23.33 15.87 -26.34
C ALA A 64 -24.34 16.98 -26.01
N VAL A 65 -23.86 18.06 -25.41
CA VAL A 65 -24.54 19.37 -25.31
C VAL A 65 -23.57 20.41 -25.86
N ASP A 66 -24.05 21.33 -26.70
CA ASP A 66 -23.19 22.24 -27.44
C ASP A 66 -22.37 23.19 -26.56
N ALA A 67 -21.08 23.25 -26.84
CA ALA A 67 -20.19 24.33 -26.44
C ALA A 67 -19.55 24.89 -27.73
N GLY A 68 -20.18 25.92 -28.29
CA GLY A 68 -19.81 26.47 -29.60
C GLY A 68 -18.36 26.94 -29.64
N THR A 69 -17.52 26.25 -30.41
CA THR A 69 -16.12 26.64 -30.64
C THR A 69 -16.07 27.85 -31.56
N ALA A 70 -15.92 29.04 -30.98
CA ALA A 70 -15.57 30.24 -31.72
C ALA A 70 -14.17 30.07 -32.33
N SER A 71 -14.11 29.75 -33.63
CA SER A 71 -12.85 29.63 -34.37
C SER A 71 -12.23 31.01 -34.56
N VAL A 72 -11.11 31.28 -33.90
CA VAL A 72 -10.30 32.47 -34.16
C VAL A 72 -9.27 32.12 -35.23
N GLU A 73 -9.67 32.20 -36.49
CA GLU A 73 -8.74 32.13 -37.62
C GLU A 73 -7.80 33.34 -37.58
N THR A 74 -6.52 33.10 -37.32
CA THR A 74 -5.48 34.13 -37.22
C THR A 74 -5.10 34.66 -38.61
N LYS A 75 -5.95 35.54 -39.16
CA LYS A 75 -5.76 36.20 -40.46
C LYS A 75 -4.71 37.33 -40.39
N THR A 76 -3.50 37.01 -39.92
CA THR A 76 -2.36 37.93 -39.83
C THR A 76 -1.76 38.23 -41.22
N LYS A 77 -2.43 39.08 -42.00
CA LYS A 77 -1.85 39.62 -43.23
C LYS A 77 -2.20 41.10 -43.45
N ASN A 78 -1.15 41.91 -43.44
CA ASN A 78 -1.11 43.36 -43.71
C ASN A 78 -1.90 44.24 -42.73
N ILE A 79 -1.17 44.99 -41.88
CA ILE A 79 -1.20 46.47 -41.85
C ILE A 79 0.18 46.93 -41.37
N CYS A 80 0.96 47.49 -42.31
CA CYS A 80 1.93 48.53 -42.01
C CYS A 80 1.47 49.74 -42.81
N ARG A 81 0.85 50.70 -42.13
CA ARG A 81 0.69 52.07 -42.61
C ARG A 81 0.38 52.99 -41.43
N ASP A 82 0.89 54.19 -41.53
CA ASP A 82 1.01 55.14 -40.43
C ASP A 82 -0.35 55.75 -40.08
N SER A 83 -0.67 55.77 -38.78
CA SER A 83 -1.86 56.44 -38.23
C SER A 83 -1.67 56.67 -36.73
N GLU A 84 -1.49 57.93 -36.34
CA GLU A 84 -1.45 58.34 -34.93
C GLU A 84 -2.85 58.15 -34.32
N GLY A 85 -2.99 57.22 -33.37
CA GLY A 85 -4.27 56.93 -32.73
C GLY A 85 -4.42 55.52 -32.12
N GLY A 86 -3.68 54.53 -32.65
CA GLY A 86 -3.89 53.10 -32.33
C GLY A 86 -3.73 52.65 -30.87
N SER A 87 -3.31 53.52 -29.95
CA SER A 87 -3.17 53.17 -28.52
C SER A 87 -4.51 52.92 -27.83
N SER A 88 -5.57 53.64 -28.20
CA SER A 88 -6.90 53.42 -27.57
C SER A 88 -7.54 52.12 -28.03
N ASP A 89 -7.42 51.76 -29.32
CA ASP A 89 -8.02 50.54 -29.85
C ASP A 89 -7.31 49.29 -29.35
N LEU A 90 -5.97 49.32 -29.24
CA LEU A 90 -5.21 48.25 -28.61
C LEU A 90 -5.56 48.08 -27.12
N TRP A 91 -5.81 49.17 -26.40
CA TRP A 91 -6.29 49.10 -25.01
C TRP A 91 -7.69 48.51 -24.91
N ASN A 92 -8.63 48.95 -25.77
CA ASN A 92 -9.99 48.42 -25.84
C ASN A 92 -10.00 46.91 -26.14
N GLU A 93 -9.15 46.43 -27.06
CA GLU A 93 -9.09 45.01 -27.40
C GLU A 93 -8.39 44.17 -26.33
N LEU A 94 -7.35 44.71 -25.67
CA LEU A 94 -6.77 44.09 -24.47
C LEU A 94 -7.82 43.97 -23.36
N GLN A 95 -8.61 45.01 -23.13
CA GLN A 95 -9.65 45.01 -22.10
C GLN A 95 -10.77 44.02 -22.42
N LYS A 96 -11.19 43.86 -23.70
CA LYS A 96 -12.08 42.76 -24.12
C LYS A 96 -11.48 41.38 -23.88
N VAL A 97 -10.20 41.17 -24.22
CA VAL A 97 -9.50 39.88 -24.01
C VAL A 97 -9.40 39.56 -22.51
N LEU A 98 -9.14 40.55 -21.66
CA LEU A 98 -9.17 40.39 -20.21
C LEU A 98 -10.58 40.05 -19.70
N SER A 99 -11.63 40.75 -20.15
CA SER A 99 -13.02 40.42 -19.78
C SER A 99 -13.44 39.01 -20.26
N ALA A 100 -12.99 38.57 -21.43
CA ALA A 100 -13.21 37.22 -21.94
C ALA A 100 -12.45 36.16 -21.12
N LEU A 101 -11.23 36.47 -20.66
CA LEU A 101 -10.45 35.61 -19.78
C LEU A 101 -11.05 35.54 -18.37
N GLU A 102 -11.53 36.65 -17.82
CA GLU A 102 -12.18 36.71 -16.50
C GLU A 102 -13.49 35.91 -16.49
N THR A 103 -14.36 36.14 -17.47
CA THR A 103 -15.62 35.37 -17.62
C THR A 103 -15.34 33.88 -17.83
N SER A 104 -14.38 33.51 -18.69
CA SER A 104 -13.91 32.13 -18.85
C SER A 104 -13.38 31.53 -17.54
N SER A 105 -12.59 32.29 -16.76
CA SER A 105 -12.09 31.87 -15.45
C SER A 105 -13.21 31.69 -14.41
N GLY A 106 -14.23 32.55 -14.45
CA GLY A 106 -15.41 32.49 -13.57
C GLY A 106 -16.28 31.29 -13.91
N GLN A 107 -16.51 31.05 -15.20
CA GLN A 107 -17.27 29.90 -15.70
C GLN A 107 -16.54 28.58 -15.42
N ARG A 108 -15.20 28.52 -15.59
CA ARG A 108 -14.38 27.37 -15.18
C ARG A 108 -14.42 27.15 -13.66
N ARG A 109 -14.34 28.20 -12.83
CA ARG A 109 -14.47 28.09 -11.36
C ARG A 109 -15.87 27.62 -10.93
N LYS A 110 -16.94 28.11 -11.57
CA LYS A 110 -18.33 27.70 -11.32
C LYS A 110 -18.55 26.23 -11.71
N MET A 111 -18.03 25.82 -12.87
CA MET A 111 -18.04 24.43 -13.33
C MET A 111 -17.29 23.51 -12.36
N LEU A 112 -16.11 23.91 -11.88
CA LEU A 112 -15.33 23.14 -10.91
C LEU A 112 -16.08 22.97 -9.57
N ARG A 113 -16.69 24.03 -9.03
CA ARG A 113 -17.52 23.95 -7.81
C ARG A 113 -18.70 22.97 -7.97
N LEU A 114 -19.42 23.05 -9.10
CA LEU A 114 -20.51 22.12 -9.40
C LEU A 114 -20.02 20.68 -9.54
N GLN A 115 -18.85 20.46 -10.15
CA GLN A 115 -18.23 19.15 -10.27
C GLN A 115 -17.85 18.57 -8.89
N THR A 116 -17.24 19.37 -8.01
CA THR A 116 -16.94 18.96 -6.63
C THR A 116 -18.20 18.60 -5.85
N GLN A 117 -19.23 19.46 -5.85
CA GLN A 117 -20.51 19.17 -5.19
C GLN A 117 -21.21 17.92 -5.76
N SER A 118 -21.08 17.65 -7.06
CA SER A 118 -21.60 16.42 -7.66
C SER A 118 -20.84 15.18 -7.17
N SER A 119 -19.52 15.27 -7.04
CA SER A 119 -18.65 14.20 -6.52
C SER A 119 -18.97 13.91 -5.05
N GLU A 120 -19.17 14.94 -4.23
CA GLU A 120 -19.57 14.81 -2.82
C GLU A 120 -20.93 14.11 -2.66
N ARG A 121 -21.94 14.49 -3.47
CA ARG A 121 -23.26 13.82 -3.48
C ARG A 121 -23.15 12.36 -3.92
N VAL A 122 -22.38 12.07 -4.97
CA VAL A 122 -22.15 10.69 -5.46
C VAL A 122 -21.43 9.84 -4.40
N GLN A 123 -20.43 10.40 -3.72
CA GLN A 123 -19.77 9.72 -2.59
C GLN A 123 -20.72 9.47 -1.42
N ALA A 124 -21.58 10.44 -1.06
CA ALA A 124 -22.59 10.27 -0.02
C ALA A 124 -23.58 9.14 -0.36
N HIS A 125 -24.08 9.08 -1.60
CA HIS A 125 -24.95 8.00 -2.07
C HIS A 125 -24.25 6.62 -2.11
N HIS A 126 -22.98 6.55 -2.53
CA HIS A 126 -22.24 5.28 -2.45
C HIS A 126 -22.02 4.82 -1.00
N LEU A 127 -21.84 5.76 -0.06
CA LEU A 127 -21.71 5.45 1.36
C LEU A 127 -23.05 5.07 2.01
N SER A 128 -24.21 5.56 1.54
CA SER A 128 -25.53 5.09 2.00
C SER A 128 -25.84 3.70 1.44
N ALA A 129 -25.75 3.51 0.13
CA ALA A 129 -25.98 2.23 -0.53
C ALA A 129 -25.06 1.12 -0.01
N GLY A 130 -23.81 1.44 0.31
CA GLY A 130 -22.87 0.52 0.96
C GLY A 130 -23.31 0.13 2.38
N ARG A 131 -23.92 1.03 3.16
CA ARG A 131 -24.49 0.72 4.49
C ARG A 131 -25.78 -0.09 4.38
N GLU A 132 -26.66 0.28 3.46
CA GLU A 132 -27.91 -0.45 3.17
C GLU A 132 -27.61 -1.90 2.74
N SER A 133 -26.63 -2.11 1.86
CA SER A 133 -26.16 -3.44 1.46
C SER A 133 -25.52 -4.23 2.61
N TRP A 134 -24.82 -3.57 3.55
CA TRP A 134 -24.32 -4.22 4.76
C TRP A 134 -25.45 -4.69 5.69
N VAL A 135 -26.48 -3.87 5.91
CA VAL A 135 -27.65 -4.24 6.72
C VAL A 135 -28.39 -5.43 6.10
N GLN A 136 -28.60 -5.41 4.78
CA GLN A 136 -29.19 -6.52 4.03
C GLN A 136 -28.33 -7.79 4.14
N ALA A 137 -27.00 -7.68 4.01
CA ALA A 137 -26.10 -8.83 4.16
C ALA A 137 -26.12 -9.42 5.59
N THR A 138 -26.19 -8.58 6.63
CA THR A 138 -26.34 -9.08 8.02
C THR A 138 -27.70 -9.72 8.25
N GLN A 139 -28.78 -9.21 7.67
CA GLN A 139 -30.10 -9.81 7.81
C GLN A 139 -30.17 -11.17 7.10
N VAL A 140 -29.65 -11.29 5.88
CA VAL A 140 -29.58 -12.59 5.16
C VAL A 140 -28.72 -13.61 5.94
N LEU A 141 -27.68 -13.17 6.65
CA LEU A 141 -26.92 -14.05 7.54
C LEU A 141 -27.73 -14.49 8.77
N GLU A 142 -28.50 -13.60 9.41
CA GLU A 142 -29.37 -13.96 10.55
C GLU A 142 -30.55 -14.87 10.11
N GLU A 143 -31.06 -14.70 8.89
CA GLU A 143 -32.03 -15.61 8.26
C GLU A 143 -31.39 -16.99 7.98
N MET A 144 -30.19 -17.04 7.42
CA MET A 144 -29.45 -18.30 7.21
C MET A 144 -29.03 -19.01 8.51
N GLU A 145 -28.63 -18.28 9.55
CA GLU A 145 -28.37 -18.84 10.88
C GLU A 145 -29.62 -19.49 11.49
N SER A 146 -30.79 -18.87 11.25
CA SER A 146 -32.10 -19.38 11.69
C SER A 146 -32.52 -20.63 10.92
N ASP A 147 -32.44 -20.62 9.59
CA ASP A 147 -32.84 -21.74 8.72
C ASP A 147 -31.92 -22.97 8.89
N LEU A 148 -30.63 -22.77 9.15
CA LEU A 148 -29.66 -23.84 9.34
C LEU A 148 -29.59 -24.33 10.81
N GLY A 149 -30.21 -23.62 11.76
CA GLY A 149 -30.14 -23.92 13.20
C GLY A 149 -28.74 -23.73 13.80
N ILE A 150 -27.87 -22.96 13.14
CA ILE A 150 -26.47 -22.74 13.56
C ILE A 150 -26.38 -21.42 14.31
N SER A 151 -26.61 -21.46 15.63
CA SER A 151 -26.45 -20.29 16.49
C SER A 151 -24.98 -19.90 16.62
N TYR A 152 -24.53 -18.88 15.89
CA TYR A 152 -23.17 -18.36 16.03
C TYR A 152 -23.03 -17.62 17.37
N PRO A 153 -22.07 -17.99 18.26
CA PRO A 153 -21.92 -17.38 19.57
C PRO A 153 -21.24 -16.00 19.47
N SER A 154 -21.99 -15.02 18.99
CA SER A 154 -21.63 -13.61 19.06
C SER A 154 -21.53 -13.16 20.53
N ALA A 155 -20.61 -12.23 20.83
CA ALA A 155 -20.32 -11.79 22.20
C ALA A 155 -21.46 -10.97 22.87
N LEU A 156 -22.56 -10.70 22.15
CA LEU A 156 -23.73 -9.99 22.65
C LEU A 156 -25.02 -10.77 22.32
N PRO A 157 -26.02 -10.81 23.24
CA PRO A 157 -27.34 -11.38 22.97
C PRO A 157 -27.99 -10.83 21.69
N PRO A 158 -28.83 -11.62 20.98
CA PRO A 158 -29.44 -11.19 19.72
C PRO A 158 -30.37 -9.98 19.88
N ASP A 159 -30.99 -9.81 21.05
CA ASP A 159 -31.85 -8.65 21.33
C ASP A 159 -31.05 -7.37 21.58
N GLU A 160 -29.89 -7.48 22.25
CA GLU A 160 -28.93 -6.38 22.39
C GLU A 160 -28.34 -6.00 21.04
N ARG A 161 -27.94 -6.97 20.21
CA ARG A 161 -27.47 -6.73 18.83
C ARG A 161 -28.51 -5.95 18.02
N ARG A 162 -29.78 -6.38 18.06
CA ARG A 162 -30.91 -5.71 17.39
C ARG A 162 -31.28 -4.37 18.01
N GLN A 163 -30.91 -4.10 19.27
CA GLN A 163 -30.99 -2.77 19.88
C GLN A 163 -29.86 -1.86 19.38
N TYR A 164 -28.60 -2.30 19.44
CA TYR A 164 -27.45 -1.56 18.90
C TYR A 164 -27.60 -1.20 17.41
N GLN A 165 -28.11 -2.12 16.57
CA GLN A 165 -28.41 -1.82 15.16
C GLN A 165 -29.41 -0.66 15.01
N ARG A 166 -30.50 -0.65 15.80
CA ARG A 166 -31.51 0.42 15.80
C ARG A 166 -30.95 1.73 16.33
N ASP A 167 -30.13 1.70 17.38
CA ASP A 167 -29.53 2.89 17.97
C ASP A 167 -28.46 3.51 17.07
N VAL A 168 -27.66 2.71 16.36
CA VAL A 168 -26.71 3.20 15.34
C VAL A 168 -27.45 3.89 14.19
N LEU A 169 -28.57 3.33 13.71
CA LEU A 169 -29.39 3.97 12.68
C LEU A 169 -30.06 5.27 13.18
N SER A 170 -30.53 5.27 14.43
CA SER A 170 -31.12 6.44 15.10
C SER A 170 -30.11 7.59 15.24
N LEU A 171 -28.91 7.29 15.76
CA LEU A 171 -27.80 8.24 15.89
C LEU A 171 -27.31 8.75 14.54
N TYR A 172 -27.26 7.89 13.52
CA TYR A 172 -26.90 8.31 12.16
C TYR A 172 -27.93 9.28 11.56
N LYS A 173 -29.23 8.99 11.72
CA LYS A 173 -30.30 9.92 11.30
C LYS A 173 -30.20 11.25 12.04
N HIS A 174 -30.05 11.24 13.36
CA HIS A 174 -29.90 12.47 14.15
C HIS A 174 -28.66 13.28 13.73
N ASN A 175 -27.55 12.61 13.41
CA ASN A 175 -26.36 13.26 12.87
C ASN A 175 -26.61 13.87 11.47
N GLN A 176 -27.39 13.21 10.61
CA GLN A 176 -27.82 13.77 9.33
C GLN A 176 -28.70 15.01 9.51
N ASP A 177 -29.68 14.95 10.42
CA ASP A 177 -30.57 16.07 10.74
C ASP A 177 -29.76 17.29 11.26
N LEU A 178 -28.83 17.06 12.20
CA LEU A 178 -27.89 18.09 12.70
C LEU A 178 -27.02 18.69 11.58
N ASN A 179 -26.54 17.87 10.64
CA ASN A 179 -25.77 18.35 9.48
C ASN A 179 -26.63 19.18 8.50
N THR A 180 -27.95 19.00 8.46
CA THR A 180 -28.84 19.88 7.68
C THR A 180 -29.10 21.20 8.39
N SER A 181 -29.33 21.18 9.71
CA SER A 181 -29.46 22.39 10.53
C SER A 181 -28.20 23.26 10.50
N LEU A 182 -27.00 22.66 10.63
CA LEU A 182 -25.73 23.38 10.53
C LEU A 182 -25.53 24.06 9.17
N LYS A 183 -26.02 23.45 8.07
CA LYS A 183 -25.99 24.05 6.74
C LYS A 183 -26.97 25.23 6.62
N SER A 184 -28.19 25.10 7.15
CA SER A 184 -29.15 26.22 7.23
C SER A 184 -28.52 27.41 7.95
N HIS A 185 -27.97 27.21 9.14
CA HIS A 185 -27.31 28.28 9.91
C HIS A 185 -26.06 28.84 9.22
N GLN A 186 -25.33 28.04 8.44
CA GLN A 186 -24.20 28.54 7.64
C GLN A 186 -24.67 29.40 6.45
N GLU A 187 -25.78 29.04 5.80
CA GLU A 187 -26.40 29.82 4.72
C GLU A 187 -27.05 31.12 5.27
N GLU A 188 -27.71 31.06 6.42
CA GLU A 188 -28.21 32.22 7.18
C GLU A 188 -27.09 33.18 7.57
N LEU A 189 -25.95 32.65 8.07
CA LEU A 189 -24.80 33.44 8.46
C LEU A 189 -24.13 34.14 7.26
N ILE A 190 -23.99 33.45 6.13
CA ILE A 190 -23.50 34.06 4.88
C ILE A 190 -24.46 35.16 4.38
N GLY A 191 -25.76 34.97 4.55
CA GLY A 191 -26.76 36.01 4.29
C GLY A 191 -26.59 37.24 5.19
N ALA A 192 -26.35 37.03 6.48
CA ALA A 192 -26.08 38.11 7.43
C ALA A 192 -24.75 38.84 7.16
N GLU A 193 -23.69 38.12 6.78
CA GLU A 193 -22.42 38.70 6.33
C GLU A 193 -22.61 39.59 5.09
N SER A 194 -23.40 39.15 4.11
CA SER A 194 -23.73 39.97 2.93
C SER A 194 -24.47 41.25 3.32
N MET A 195 -25.54 41.15 4.12
CA MET A 195 -26.31 42.32 4.57
C MET A 195 -25.46 43.30 5.39
N MET A 196 -24.47 42.81 6.16
CA MET A 196 -23.51 43.67 6.86
C MET A 196 -22.59 44.42 5.90
N ILE A 197 -22.13 43.79 4.82
CA ILE A 197 -21.33 44.45 3.78
C ILE A 197 -22.17 45.51 3.04
N ASP A 198 -23.41 45.18 2.68
CA ASP A 198 -24.34 46.11 2.03
C ASP A 198 -24.58 47.36 2.90
N LEU A 199 -24.82 47.18 4.20
CA LEU A 199 -24.97 48.28 5.17
C LEU A 199 -23.68 49.07 5.41
N GLU A 200 -22.51 48.44 5.33
CA GLU A 200 -21.23 49.15 5.36
C GLU A 200 -21.02 50.02 4.12
N ASP A 201 -21.44 49.57 2.93
CA ASP A 201 -21.36 50.38 1.71
C ASP A 201 -22.39 51.51 1.68
N GLU A 202 -23.63 51.29 2.16
CA GLU A 202 -24.59 52.38 2.40
C GLU A 202 -24.01 53.42 3.38
N LYS A 203 -23.37 52.98 4.47
CA LYS A 203 -22.71 53.87 5.41
C LYS A 203 -21.56 54.64 4.76
N ARG A 204 -20.66 53.97 4.01
CA ARG A 204 -19.55 54.62 3.28
C ARG A 204 -20.08 55.68 2.30
N TRP A 205 -21.17 55.38 1.60
CA TRP A 205 -21.84 56.31 0.68
C TRP A 205 -22.44 57.51 1.43
N LEU A 206 -23.12 57.30 2.57
CA LEU A 206 -23.65 58.38 3.40
C LEU A 206 -22.54 59.28 3.98
N GLU A 207 -21.42 58.70 4.41
CA GLU A 207 -20.24 59.44 4.88
C GLU A 207 -19.64 60.28 3.75
N GLU A 208 -19.51 59.75 2.53
CA GLU A 208 -19.11 60.51 1.35
C GLU A 208 -20.08 61.67 1.08
N LYS A 209 -21.40 61.43 1.08
CA LYS A 209 -22.40 62.49 0.84
C LYS A 209 -22.37 63.57 1.92
N LEU A 210 -22.08 63.22 3.17
CA LEU A 210 -21.89 64.19 4.26
C LEU A 210 -20.62 65.04 4.06
N VAL A 211 -19.50 64.42 3.68
CA VAL A 211 -18.26 65.13 3.33
C VAL A 211 -18.49 66.08 2.15
N ASP A 212 -19.26 65.64 1.15
CA ASP A 212 -19.59 66.41 -0.04
C ASP A 212 -20.55 67.57 0.26
N LEU A 213 -21.51 67.38 1.18
CA LEU A 213 -22.39 68.45 1.68
C LEU A 213 -21.58 69.50 2.48
N LYS A 214 -20.67 69.04 3.35
CA LYS A 214 -19.76 69.90 4.11
C LYS A 214 -18.82 70.69 3.20
N ARG A 215 -18.31 70.06 2.13
CA ARG A 215 -17.51 70.70 1.07
C ARG A 215 -18.32 71.79 0.36
N LYS A 216 -19.56 71.49 -0.06
CA LYS A 216 -20.48 72.46 -0.68
C LYS A 216 -20.80 73.64 0.25
N TRP A 217 -21.00 73.39 1.54
CA TRP A 217 -21.22 74.45 2.54
C TRP A 217 -19.99 75.34 2.71
N LEU A 218 -18.79 74.76 2.80
CA LEU A 218 -17.53 75.51 2.91
C LEU A 218 -17.24 76.38 1.67
N TYR A 219 -17.56 75.91 0.46
CA TYR A 219 -17.47 76.75 -0.76
C TYR A 219 -18.61 77.77 -0.89
N GLY A 220 -19.71 77.61 -0.14
CA GLY A 220 -20.83 78.58 -0.11
C GLY A 220 -20.59 79.79 0.78
N VAL A 221 -19.63 79.74 1.71
CA VAL A 221 -19.33 80.84 2.64
C VAL A 221 -18.18 81.69 2.10
N SER A 222 -18.52 82.71 1.29
CA SER A 222 -17.57 83.73 0.82
C SER A 222 -18.24 85.09 0.58
N CYS A 223 -18.65 85.75 1.66
CA CYS A 223 -19.04 87.15 1.70
C CYS A 223 -18.66 87.78 3.05
N SER A 224 -17.75 88.75 3.00
CA SER A 224 -17.24 89.75 3.97
C SER A 224 -17.60 89.71 5.48
N PRO A 225 -16.64 90.04 6.38
CA PRO A 225 -16.87 90.21 7.81
C PRO A 225 -17.38 91.62 8.19
N PRO A 226 -18.13 91.77 9.29
CA PRO A 226 -18.42 93.06 9.92
C PRO A 226 -17.32 93.51 10.90
N VAL A 227 -17.14 94.83 11.02
CA VAL A 227 -16.06 95.52 11.75
C VAL A 227 -16.36 95.62 13.26
N SER A 228 -15.30 95.60 14.08
CA SER A 228 -15.34 95.80 15.55
C SER A 228 -15.82 97.20 15.97
N PRO A 229 -16.09 97.42 17.27
CA PRO A 229 -15.09 98.20 18.02
C PRO A 229 -14.79 97.67 19.44
N SER A 230 -13.62 98.03 19.95
CA SER A 230 -13.07 97.63 21.26
C SER A 230 -13.55 98.54 22.40
N LEU A 231 -13.78 97.98 23.60
CA LEU A 231 -13.66 98.69 24.88
C LEU A 231 -13.16 97.76 26.00
N SER A 232 -12.72 98.35 27.11
CA SER A 232 -11.77 97.75 28.07
C SER A 232 -12.39 97.26 29.39
N SER A 233 -11.61 96.44 30.09
CA SER A 233 -11.51 96.37 31.56
C SER A 233 -12.68 95.86 32.42
N SER A 234 -12.41 94.70 33.05
CA SER A 234 -12.48 94.49 34.50
C SER A 234 -13.84 94.37 35.25
N ARG A 235 -13.88 93.28 36.04
CA ARG A 235 -14.51 93.13 37.39
C ARG A 235 -16.03 92.92 37.53
N THR A 236 -16.33 91.93 38.39
CA THR A 236 -17.44 91.83 39.37
C THR A 236 -18.87 91.42 38.94
N SER A 237 -19.61 90.94 39.95
CA SER A 237 -21.07 90.69 40.05
C SER A 237 -21.72 89.58 39.20
N SER A 238 -21.77 88.37 39.79
CA SER A 238 -23.00 87.57 39.89
C SER A 238 -23.81 88.10 41.09
N PRO A 239 -25.15 88.30 41.02
CA PRO A 239 -26.17 87.26 41.28
C PRO A 239 -27.49 87.42 40.47
N CYS A 240 -28.61 86.67 40.61
CA CYS A 240 -28.94 85.24 40.86
C CYS A 240 -30.47 85.05 40.61
N PHE A 241 -30.99 83.82 40.82
CA PHE A 241 -32.42 83.42 40.92
C PHE A 241 -33.20 83.30 39.58
N SER A 242 -34.15 82.35 39.41
CA SER A 242 -34.88 81.56 40.42
C SER A 242 -34.93 80.03 40.15
N SER A 243 -35.14 79.28 41.23
CA SER A 243 -35.47 77.84 41.34
C SER A 243 -36.65 77.73 42.36
N PRO A 244 -37.11 76.56 42.90
CA PRO A 244 -36.80 75.15 42.65
C PRO A 244 -38.11 74.35 42.31
N PRO A 245 -38.44 73.09 42.74
CA PRO A 245 -38.17 72.38 44.01
C PRO A 245 -37.43 71.02 43.93
N TYR A 246 -36.77 70.67 45.03
CA TYR A 246 -36.27 69.34 45.46
C TYR A 246 -37.39 68.59 46.25
N PRO A 247 -37.25 67.38 46.88
CA PRO A 247 -36.02 66.68 47.28
C PRO A 247 -35.98 65.11 47.22
N GLY A 248 -34.81 64.55 47.56
CA GLY A 248 -34.71 63.48 48.56
C GLY A 248 -34.53 62.01 48.09
N SER A 249 -33.43 61.39 48.53
CA SER A 249 -33.32 59.93 48.72
C SER A 249 -33.74 59.58 50.15
N PRO A 250 -34.49 58.48 50.39
CA PRO A 250 -33.82 57.31 51.01
C PRO A 250 -34.42 55.91 50.72
N LEU A 251 -33.53 54.90 50.79
CA LEU A 251 -33.70 53.55 51.36
C LEU A 251 -34.83 52.57 50.91
N LEU A 252 -34.36 51.44 50.36
CA LEU A 252 -34.70 50.05 50.72
C LEU A 252 -36.03 49.35 50.29
N SER A 253 -35.82 48.25 49.57
CA SER A 253 -36.44 46.92 49.79
C SER A 253 -37.88 46.59 49.36
N ARG A 254 -38.00 45.94 48.19
CA ARG A 254 -38.78 44.69 48.06
C ARG A 254 -38.16 43.70 47.06
N LYS A 255 -38.46 42.41 47.25
CA LYS A 255 -37.76 41.23 46.72
C LYS A 255 -38.25 40.74 45.34
N LEU A 256 -37.30 40.32 44.50
CA LEU A 256 -37.33 39.18 43.54
C LEU A 256 -38.42 39.11 42.43
N PRO A 257 -38.26 38.25 41.40
CA PRO A 257 -37.04 37.64 40.87
C PRO A 257 -36.79 37.95 39.37
N GLY A 258 -35.54 37.84 38.91
CA GLY A 258 -35.21 37.94 37.49
C GLY A 258 -33.72 37.64 37.25
N SER A 259 -33.41 36.43 36.80
CA SER A 259 -32.04 35.97 36.58
C SER A 259 -31.43 36.62 35.34
N ARG A 260 -30.29 37.30 35.52
CA ARG A 260 -29.44 37.80 34.43
C ARG A 260 -27.99 37.34 34.71
N PRO A 261 -27.32 36.63 33.79
CA PRO A 261 -25.98 36.14 34.03
C PRO A 261 -24.93 37.28 33.94
N ASP A 262 -24.05 37.27 34.94
CA ASP A 262 -22.62 37.56 34.92
C ASP A 262 -22.03 38.59 33.93
N SER A 263 -21.55 39.67 34.53
CA SER A 263 -20.14 40.12 34.48
C SER A 263 -19.38 40.02 33.14
N PRO A 264 -19.00 41.15 32.49
CA PRO A 264 -18.05 41.12 31.39
C PRO A 264 -16.68 40.63 31.89
N SER A 265 -16.10 39.65 31.20
CA SER A 265 -14.83 39.03 31.55
C SER A 265 -13.64 39.99 31.45
N SER A 266 -12.69 39.87 32.38
CA SER A 266 -11.37 40.51 32.31
C SER A 266 -10.71 40.30 30.93
N PRO A 267 -9.92 41.25 30.42
CA PRO A 267 -9.02 40.96 29.29
C PRO A 267 -8.12 39.78 29.69
N CYS A 268 -8.09 38.73 28.86
CA CYS A 268 -7.16 37.62 29.03
C CYS A 268 -5.75 38.12 28.70
N THR A 269 -4.86 38.12 29.70
CA THR A 269 -3.43 38.31 29.44
C THR A 269 -2.93 37.18 28.55
N VAL A 270 -2.03 37.51 27.62
CA VAL A 270 -1.45 36.56 26.65
C VAL A 270 -0.80 35.38 27.38
N ASP A 271 -0.21 35.64 28.56
CA ASP A 271 0.38 34.65 29.45
C ASP A 271 -0.60 33.54 29.85
N SER A 272 -1.89 33.85 30.06
CA SER A 272 -2.90 32.84 30.43
C SER A 272 -3.18 31.88 29.27
N VAL A 273 -3.18 32.38 28.03
CA VAL A 273 -3.33 31.55 26.83
C VAL A 273 -2.09 30.69 26.61
N LEU A 274 -0.89 31.27 26.77
CA LEU A 274 0.38 30.54 26.68
C LEU A 274 0.51 29.47 27.78
N GLN A 275 0.04 29.74 29.00
CA GLN A 275 0.00 28.79 30.10
C GLN A 275 -1.01 27.64 29.84
N ALA A 276 -2.14 27.94 29.18
CA ALA A 276 -3.08 26.92 28.73
C ALA A 276 -2.50 26.04 27.61
N GLU A 277 -1.80 26.61 26.63
CA GLU A 277 -1.17 25.86 25.53
C GLU A 277 0.03 25.03 25.98
N THR A 278 0.93 25.58 26.81
CA THR A 278 2.01 24.79 27.43
C THR A 278 1.44 23.65 28.28
N GLY A 279 0.38 23.90 29.06
CA GLY A 279 -0.35 22.87 29.78
C GLY A 279 -1.02 21.82 28.87
N LYS A 280 -1.47 22.16 27.66
CA LYS A 280 -1.97 21.21 26.65
C LYS A 280 -0.83 20.37 26.08
N LEU A 281 0.27 21.01 25.67
CA LEU A 281 1.46 20.38 25.11
C LEU A 281 2.11 19.40 26.09
N GLN A 282 2.21 19.75 27.36
CA GLN A 282 2.73 18.86 28.39
C GLN A 282 1.87 17.60 28.56
N ARG A 283 0.53 17.74 28.59
CA ARG A 283 -0.39 16.59 28.59
C ARG A 283 -0.30 15.75 27.30
N CYS A 284 0.02 16.35 26.15
CA CYS A 284 0.32 15.61 24.92
C CYS A 284 1.62 14.80 25.05
N LEU A 285 2.67 15.41 25.60
CA LEU A 285 3.98 14.81 25.84
C LEU A 285 3.90 13.64 26.83
N GLU A 286 3.12 13.78 27.90
CA GLU A 286 2.84 12.71 28.87
C GLU A 286 2.09 11.53 28.23
N ARG A 287 1.06 11.79 27.40
CA ARG A 287 0.38 10.73 26.64
C ARG A 287 1.32 10.02 25.65
N LEU A 288 2.25 10.75 25.04
CA LEU A 288 3.26 10.16 24.15
C LEU A 288 4.28 9.31 24.91
N LYS A 289 4.74 9.74 26.11
CA LYS A 289 5.57 8.92 27.00
C LYS A 289 4.87 7.62 27.40
N ALA A 290 3.65 7.70 27.93
CA ALA A 290 2.88 6.52 28.32
C ALA A 290 2.58 5.57 27.15
N ARG A 291 2.43 6.09 25.92
CA ARG A 291 2.32 5.26 24.70
C ARG A 291 3.65 4.59 24.35
N ASN A 292 4.77 5.31 24.46
CA ASN A 292 6.11 4.78 24.20
C ASN A 292 6.49 3.68 25.20
N GLU A 293 6.26 3.91 26.51
CA GLU A 293 6.46 2.90 27.57
C GLU A 293 5.67 1.60 27.31
N ARG A 294 4.39 1.71 26.91
CA ARG A 294 3.57 0.55 26.54
C ARG A 294 4.09 -0.17 25.29
N LEU A 295 4.55 0.56 24.28
CA LEU A 295 5.16 -0.02 23.08
C LEU A 295 6.50 -0.70 23.39
N ASN A 296 7.32 -0.11 24.26
CA ASN A 296 8.59 -0.69 24.69
C ASN A 296 8.36 -1.98 25.50
N GLY A 297 7.39 -1.99 26.42
CA GLY A 297 6.99 -3.20 27.14
C GLY A 297 6.45 -4.30 26.22
N ALA A 298 5.72 -3.95 25.17
CA ALA A 298 5.26 -4.90 24.14
C ALA A 298 6.42 -5.43 23.27
N LEU A 299 7.40 -4.58 22.93
CA LEU A 299 8.62 -4.98 22.21
C LEU A 299 9.51 -5.93 23.03
N VAL A 300 9.70 -5.66 24.33
CA VAL A 300 10.47 -6.53 25.23
C VAL A 300 9.80 -7.90 25.36
N ARG A 301 8.47 -7.97 25.50
CA ARG A 301 7.75 -9.25 25.51
C ARG A 301 7.90 -10.00 24.17
N ARG A 302 7.64 -9.33 23.04
CA ARG A 302 7.83 -9.95 21.71
C ARG A 302 9.27 -10.42 21.48
N LYS A 303 10.28 -9.72 22.01
CA LYS A 303 11.68 -10.14 21.94
C LYS A 303 11.90 -11.43 22.74
N GLY A 304 11.41 -11.51 23.97
CA GLY A 304 11.48 -12.75 24.78
C GLY A 304 10.71 -13.92 24.16
N GLU A 305 9.51 -13.67 23.63
CA GLU A 305 8.70 -14.63 22.88
C GLU A 305 9.48 -15.15 21.65
N SER A 306 10.12 -14.25 20.89
CA SER A 306 10.95 -14.60 19.72
C SER A 306 12.23 -15.35 20.10
N GLU A 307 12.86 -15.03 21.23
CA GLU A 307 14.05 -15.73 21.74
C GLU A 307 13.69 -17.14 22.22
N GLN A 308 12.55 -17.30 22.91
CA GLN A 308 12.01 -18.60 23.31
C GLN A 308 11.66 -19.46 22.09
N LEU A 309 11.03 -18.89 21.06
CA LEU A 309 10.76 -19.59 19.80
C LEU A 309 12.06 -19.97 19.08
N SER A 310 13.06 -19.08 19.02
CA SER A 310 14.36 -19.36 18.40
C SER A 310 15.12 -20.49 19.11
N MET A 311 15.10 -20.54 20.45
CA MET A 311 15.68 -21.65 21.21
C MET A 311 14.92 -22.96 21.00
N SER A 312 13.59 -22.90 20.90
CA SER A 312 12.74 -24.07 20.66
C SER A 312 12.94 -24.64 19.26
N LEU A 313 13.06 -23.77 18.26
CA LEU A 313 13.32 -24.12 16.87
C LEU A 313 14.74 -24.70 16.70
N SER A 314 15.77 -24.05 17.23
CA SER A 314 17.15 -24.57 17.19
C SER A 314 17.28 -25.95 17.85
N ARG A 315 16.52 -26.19 18.93
CA ARG A 315 16.42 -27.51 19.56
C ARG A 315 15.73 -28.54 18.65
N GLN A 316 14.63 -28.17 18.00
CA GLN A 316 13.93 -29.05 17.04
C GLN A 316 14.77 -29.34 15.79
N GLU A 317 15.56 -28.39 15.31
CA GLU A 317 16.53 -28.58 14.22
C GLU A 317 17.61 -29.60 14.62
N ALA A 318 18.21 -29.45 15.81
CA ALA A 318 19.17 -30.40 16.35
C ALA A 318 18.55 -31.80 16.59
N ASP A 319 17.37 -31.86 17.20
CA ASP A 319 16.60 -33.09 17.45
C ASP A 319 16.29 -33.80 16.12
N SER A 320 15.87 -33.07 15.08
CA SER A 320 15.60 -33.62 13.75
C SER A 320 16.87 -34.08 13.04
N SER A 321 17.98 -33.35 13.18
CA SER A 321 19.28 -33.73 12.60
C SER A 321 19.82 -35.02 13.22
N ALA A 322 19.68 -35.16 14.55
CA ALA A 322 20.01 -36.39 15.27
C ALA A 322 19.15 -37.59 14.81
N LEU A 323 17.86 -37.35 14.52
CA LEU A 323 16.97 -38.38 13.97
C LEU A 323 17.32 -38.78 12.53
N HIS A 324 17.66 -37.84 11.64
CA HIS A 324 18.10 -38.16 10.28
C HIS A 324 19.41 -38.96 10.27
N MET A 325 20.41 -38.56 11.07
CA MET A 325 21.65 -39.33 11.24
C MET A 325 21.38 -40.73 11.83
N ALA A 326 20.45 -40.84 12.80
CA ALA A 326 20.07 -42.13 13.36
C ALA A 326 19.34 -43.03 12.35
N LEU A 327 18.62 -42.48 11.37
CA LEU A 327 18.01 -43.22 10.25
C LEU A 327 19.06 -43.68 9.25
N ALA A 328 19.99 -42.81 8.84
CA ALA A 328 21.10 -43.19 7.96
C ALA A 328 21.94 -44.34 8.55
N TYR A 329 22.23 -44.31 9.86
CA TYR A 329 22.89 -45.44 10.54
C TYR A 329 22.03 -46.72 10.62
N CYS A 330 20.71 -46.65 10.45
CA CYS A 330 19.86 -47.84 10.27
C CYS A 330 19.94 -48.36 8.84
N GLU A 331 19.84 -47.47 7.85
CA GLU A 331 19.92 -47.79 6.42
C GLU A 331 21.26 -48.46 6.09
N GLU A 332 22.40 -47.89 6.53
CA GLU A 332 23.72 -48.53 6.41
C GLU A 332 23.84 -49.86 7.16
N CYS A 333 23.11 -50.06 8.26
CA CYS A 333 23.06 -51.36 8.94
C CYS A 333 22.28 -52.38 8.11
N GLU A 334 21.17 -51.99 7.48
CA GLU A 334 20.32 -52.85 6.66
C GLU A 334 21.00 -53.22 5.34
N GLU A 335 21.76 -52.30 4.73
CA GLU A 335 22.73 -52.60 3.66
C GLU A 335 23.73 -53.67 4.11
N ALA A 336 24.46 -53.43 5.21
CA ALA A 336 25.51 -54.33 5.65
C ALA A 336 24.97 -55.71 6.08
N TYR A 337 23.73 -55.78 6.56
CA TYR A 337 23.03 -57.05 6.78
C TYR A 337 22.65 -57.74 5.47
N SER A 338 22.25 -56.99 4.44
CA SER A 338 21.94 -57.50 3.10
C SER A 338 23.19 -58.01 2.38
N ASP A 339 24.33 -57.31 2.52
CA ASP A 339 25.64 -57.77 2.05
C ASP A 339 25.97 -59.15 2.66
N LEU A 340 25.85 -59.28 3.99
CA LEU A 340 26.13 -60.52 4.72
C LEU A 340 25.20 -61.66 4.29
N LEU A 341 23.92 -61.39 4.09
CA LEU A 341 22.95 -62.35 3.57
C LEU A 341 23.31 -62.80 2.15
N SER A 342 23.64 -61.88 1.24
CA SER A 342 24.01 -62.20 -0.14
C SER A 342 25.27 -63.07 -0.23
N LEU A 343 26.29 -62.80 0.59
CA LEU A 343 27.47 -63.67 0.72
C LEU A 343 27.09 -65.07 1.24
N CYS A 344 26.21 -65.14 2.24
CA CYS A 344 25.74 -66.42 2.78
C CYS A 344 24.93 -67.22 1.75
N GLU A 345 24.19 -66.57 0.85
CA GLU A 345 23.48 -67.21 -0.25
C GLU A 345 24.43 -67.66 -1.36
N ALA A 346 25.42 -66.84 -1.74
CA ALA A 346 26.45 -67.22 -2.69
C ALA A 346 27.24 -68.46 -2.22
N ARG A 347 27.65 -68.53 -0.93
CA ARG A 347 28.32 -69.72 -0.36
C ARG A 347 27.41 -70.95 -0.36
N LYS A 348 26.09 -70.80 -0.19
CA LYS A 348 25.13 -71.92 -0.31
C LYS A 348 24.98 -72.40 -1.75
N GLN A 349 24.91 -71.49 -2.72
CA GLN A 349 24.81 -71.82 -4.14
C GLN A 349 26.08 -72.54 -4.63
N GLN A 350 27.26 -72.01 -4.32
CA GLN A 350 28.56 -72.64 -4.59
C GLN A 350 28.66 -74.06 -4.02
N ASN A 351 28.22 -74.26 -2.76
CA ASN A 351 28.19 -75.59 -2.14
C ASN A 351 27.18 -76.55 -2.80
N ALA A 352 26.08 -76.04 -3.37
CA ALA A 352 25.08 -76.84 -4.08
C ALA A 352 25.55 -77.23 -5.49
N GLU A 353 26.21 -76.31 -6.20
CA GLU A 353 26.81 -76.56 -7.52
C GLU A 353 27.90 -77.64 -7.43
N GLN A 354 28.77 -77.57 -6.42
CA GLN A 354 29.79 -78.58 -6.14
C GLN A 354 29.24 -79.99 -5.84
N MET A 355 27.97 -80.10 -5.45
CA MET A 355 27.26 -81.37 -5.20
C MET A 355 26.55 -81.94 -6.45
N SER A 356 26.62 -81.27 -7.59
CA SER A 356 25.68 -81.49 -8.72
C SER A 356 26.29 -81.93 -10.06
N THR A 357 27.59 -82.26 -10.11
CA THR A 357 28.30 -82.68 -11.34
C THR A 357 28.53 -84.20 -11.44
N PRO A 358 27.87 -84.91 -12.38
CA PRO A 358 28.25 -86.26 -12.80
C PRO A 358 29.39 -86.24 -13.84
N GLN A 359 30.16 -87.33 -13.94
CA GLN A 359 31.06 -87.57 -15.07
C GLN A 359 30.30 -87.67 -16.41
N PRO A 360 30.98 -87.34 -17.51
CA PRO A 360 31.09 -88.31 -18.60
C PRO A 360 32.53 -88.50 -19.12
N ASP A 361 32.79 -89.66 -19.73
CA ASP A 361 34.09 -90.07 -20.27
C ASP A 361 34.16 -89.99 -21.81
N LEU A 362 35.39 -89.82 -22.31
CA LEU A 362 35.93 -90.20 -23.62
C LEU A 362 35.35 -89.63 -24.95
N SER A 363 36.29 -89.04 -25.72
CA SER A 363 36.68 -89.38 -27.11
C SER A 363 36.29 -88.49 -28.32
N LYS A 364 37.33 -87.79 -28.82
CA LYS A 364 37.78 -87.62 -30.23
C LYS A 364 36.75 -87.38 -31.37
N LEU A 365 36.94 -86.28 -32.11
CA LEU A 365 37.51 -86.35 -33.48
C LEU A 365 38.12 -85.00 -33.96
N THR A 366 38.76 -85.07 -35.13
CA THR A 366 39.55 -84.09 -35.91
C THR A 366 38.69 -83.02 -36.66
N ASP A 367 39.16 -82.01 -37.44
CA ASP A 367 40.48 -81.76 -38.10
C ASP A 367 40.72 -80.29 -38.59
N VAL A 368 41.94 -80.00 -39.10
CA VAL A 368 42.37 -78.95 -40.09
C VAL A 368 42.20 -77.42 -39.85
N ASN A 369 43.30 -76.78 -39.39
CA ASN A 369 44.20 -75.78 -40.06
C ASN A 369 43.75 -74.52 -40.90
N LEU A 370 44.47 -73.40 -40.66
CA LEU A 370 44.86 -72.25 -41.57
C LEU A 370 43.76 -71.28 -42.10
N ASP A 371 43.96 -69.97 -42.37
CA ASP A 371 45.14 -69.07 -42.49
C ASP A 371 44.76 -67.55 -42.41
N LYS A 372 45.74 -66.65 -42.14
CA LYS A 372 45.84 -65.16 -42.37
C LYS A 372 44.67 -64.16 -42.13
N GLY A 373 44.99 -62.97 -41.55
CA GLY A 373 44.33 -61.69 -41.94
C GLY A 373 44.21 -60.54 -40.90
N GLU A 374 45.28 -59.82 -40.58
CA GLU A 374 45.27 -58.55 -39.79
C GLU A 374 45.18 -57.28 -40.69
N PRO A 375 45.00 -56.03 -40.17
CA PRO A 375 44.39 -55.59 -38.89
C PRO A 375 43.48 -54.31 -39.01
N SER A 376 42.87 -53.88 -37.89
CA SER A 376 42.54 -52.45 -37.55
C SER A 376 41.44 -51.70 -38.36
N SER A 377 40.54 -50.89 -37.79
CA SER A 377 40.10 -50.69 -36.39
C SER A 377 38.76 -49.92 -36.34
N SER A 378 37.92 -50.22 -35.33
CA SER A 378 36.95 -49.27 -34.71
C SER A 378 36.39 -49.90 -33.41
N PRO A 379 35.86 -49.12 -32.44
CA PRO A 379 35.50 -49.66 -31.12
C PRO A 379 34.00 -49.59 -30.79
N LEU A 380 33.35 -50.73 -30.58
CA LEU A 380 32.12 -50.84 -29.77
C LEU A 380 31.87 -52.28 -29.28
N GLU A 381 31.13 -52.39 -28.16
CA GLU A 381 30.44 -53.57 -27.60
C GLU A 381 31.26 -54.81 -27.17
N GLY A 382 30.84 -55.43 -26.06
CA GLY A 382 30.83 -56.91 -25.98
C GLY A 382 31.78 -57.67 -25.02
N THR A 383 32.53 -57.04 -24.10
CA THR A 383 33.37 -57.82 -23.17
C THR A 383 32.58 -58.41 -21.99
N ALA A 384 32.11 -59.65 -22.14
CA ALA A 384 31.47 -60.39 -21.05
C ALA A 384 32.52 -61.04 -20.12
N GLU A 385 32.79 -60.41 -18.96
CA GLU A 385 33.63 -61.02 -17.91
C GLU A 385 32.86 -62.03 -17.04
N ASN A 386 32.45 -63.15 -17.64
CA ASN A 386 32.00 -64.34 -16.89
C ASN A 386 33.21 -65.03 -16.23
N ARG A 387 33.76 -64.41 -15.16
CA ARG A 387 34.69 -65.06 -14.25
C ARG A 387 33.95 -65.65 -13.05
N THR A 388 33.85 -66.98 -13.04
CA THR A 388 33.36 -67.77 -11.91
C THR A 388 34.33 -67.67 -10.72
N ASN A 389 34.20 -66.60 -9.94
CA ASN A 389 34.98 -66.35 -8.73
C ASN A 389 34.52 -67.28 -7.60
N SER A 390 34.98 -68.53 -7.64
CA SER A 390 34.86 -69.50 -6.54
C SER A 390 35.58 -69.00 -5.28
N LEU A 391 34.86 -68.26 -4.43
CA LEU A 391 35.38 -67.78 -3.15
C LEU A 391 35.90 -68.95 -2.31
N SER A 392 37.13 -68.83 -1.79
CA SER A 392 37.64 -69.83 -0.85
C SER A 392 37.02 -69.65 0.55
N GLY A 393 37.02 -70.73 1.35
CA GLY A 393 36.57 -70.71 2.74
C GLY A 393 37.13 -69.55 3.58
N PRO A 394 38.46 -69.32 3.63
CA PRO A 394 39.03 -68.21 4.39
C PRO A 394 38.71 -66.82 3.80
N GLU A 395 38.49 -66.70 2.48
CA GLU A 395 38.05 -65.43 1.89
C GLU A 395 36.62 -65.06 2.29
N PHE A 396 35.71 -66.05 2.37
CA PHE A 396 34.37 -65.81 2.90
C PHE A 396 34.44 -65.34 4.35
N GLU A 397 35.24 -66.01 5.18
CA GLU A 397 35.36 -65.69 6.61
C GLU A 397 36.01 -64.31 6.84
N GLY A 398 36.99 -63.94 6.00
CA GLY A 398 37.54 -62.57 5.96
C GLY A 398 36.49 -61.52 5.57
N ARG A 399 35.76 -61.71 4.45
CA ARG A 399 34.74 -60.77 3.97
C ARG A 399 33.58 -60.62 4.97
N ALA A 400 33.07 -61.74 5.50
CA ALA A 400 32.03 -61.73 6.52
C ALA A 400 32.49 -61.06 7.82
N GLY A 401 33.75 -61.28 8.24
CA GLY A 401 34.36 -60.62 9.40
C GLY A 401 34.43 -59.10 9.24
N VAL A 402 34.80 -58.59 8.06
CA VAL A 402 34.81 -57.15 7.75
C VAL A 402 33.39 -56.55 7.83
N ILE A 403 32.39 -57.23 7.27
CA ILE A 403 31.00 -56.76 7.29
C ILE A 403 30.43 -56.77 8.72
N LEU A 404 30.70 -57.82 9.51
CA LEU A 404 30.35 -57.85 10.94
C LEU A 404 31.04 -56.72 11.71
N GLN A 405 32.26 -56.34 11.34
CA GLN A 405 32.94 -55.17 11.92
C GLN A 405 32.30 -53.83 11.49
N ARG A 406 31.83 -53.68 10.23
CA ARG A 406 31.02 -52.52 9.78
C ARG A 406 29.76 -52.40 10.64
N ILE A 407 28.99 -53.49 10.76
CA ILE A 407 27.76 -53.56 11.57
C ILE A 407 28.02 -53.22 13.04
N ALA A 408 29.13 -53.69 13.62
CA ALA A 408 29.50 -53.37 15.00
C ALA A 408 29.79 -51.88 15.20
N ARG A 409 30.51 -51.23 14.26
CA ARG A 409 30.79 -49.79 14.29
C ARG A 409 29.53 -48.96 14.13
N LEU A 410 28.72 -49.21 13.09
CA LEU A 410 27.47 -48.49 12.85
C LEU A 410 26.51 -48.54 14.05
N LYS A 411 26.45 -49.67 14.77
CA LYS A 411 25.68 -49.79 16.01
C LYS A 411 26.28 -49.01 17.19
N GLN A 412 27.60 -48.93 17.29
CA GLN A 412 28.29 -48.11 18.30
C GLN A 412 28.10 -46.62 18.01
N ASP A 413 28.24 -46.20 16.76
CA ASP A 413 28.08 -44.81 16.33
C ASP A 413 26.63 -44.34 16.54
N ARG A 414 25.64 -45.17 16.14
CA ARG A 414 24.22 -44.96 16.46
C ARG A 414 23.94 -44.88 17.97
N ALA A 415 24.68 -45.62 18.80
CA ALA A 415 24.54 -45.58 20.26
C ALA A 415 25.22 -44.35 20.90
N ALA A 416 26.18 -43.73 20.22
CA ALA A 416 26.77 -42.45 20.62
C ALA A 416 25.88 -41.24 20.25
N MET A 417 24.96 -41.41 19.29
CA MET A 417 23.98 -40.37 18.95
C MET A 417 22.94 -40.19 20.05
N CYS A 418 22.86 -38.97 20.60
CA CYS A 418 21.81 -38.55 21.53
C CYS A 418 20.45 -38.41 20.83
N ILE A 419 19.82 -39.53 20.48
CA ILE A 419 18.45 -39.57 19.96
C ILE A 419 17.51 -39.00 21.03
N PRO A 420 16.69 -37.97 20.71
CA PRO A 420 15.75 -37.39 21.67
C PRO A 420 14.72 -38.42 22.14
N GLN A 421 14.87 -38.92 23.37
CA GLN A 421 13.89 -39.84 23.93
C GLN A 421 12.56 -39.11 24.07
N ARG A 422 11.50 -39.67 23.47
CA ARG A 422 10.18 -39.04 23.35
C ARG A 422 9.55 -38.84 24.73
N VAL A 423 9.84 -37.71 25.37
CA VAL A 423 9.34 -37.35 26.71
C VAL A 423 7.82 -37.45 26.69
N LYS A 424 7.26 -38.27 27.59
CA LYS A 424 5.81 -38.45 27.70
C LYS A 424 5.19 -37.10 28.07
N ALA A 425 4.21 -36.66 27.29
CA ALA A 425 3.49 -35.42 27.53
C ALA A 425 2.87 -35.43 28.94
N GLY A 426 3.47 -34.68 29.87
CA GLY A 426 3.08 -34.67 31.28
C GLY A 426 4.18 -34.20 32.23
N GLU A 427 5.46 -34.55 31.97
CA GLU A 427 6.57 -34.25 32.89
C GLU A 427 7.59 -33.28 32.28
N GLY A 428 7.35 -31.99 32.49
CA GLY A 428 8.14 -30.88 31.94
C GLY A 428 7.95 -29.58 32.71
N LYS A 429 8.02 -29.61 34.05
CA LYS A 429 7.95 -28.40 34.89
C LYS A 429 9.22 -27.56 34.75
N ILE A 430 9.29 -26.71 33.73
CA ILE A 430 10.14 -25.52 33.74
C ILE A 430 9.27 -24.39 34.31
N SER A 431 9.68 -23.82 35.44
CA SER A 431 8.80 -23.02 36.30
C SER A 431 8.55 -21.61 35.75
N PRO A 432 7.29 -21.19 35.51
CA PRO A 432 6.94 -19.78 35.46
C PRO A 432 6.80 -19.26 36.90
N ASP A 433 7.90 -18.83 37.51
CA ASP A 433 7.83 -18.18 38.83
C ASP A 433 7.33 -16.73 38.70
N THR A 434 6.01 -16.58 38.59
CA THR A 434 5.27 -15.42 39.14
C THR A 434 3.76 -15.63 39.07
N GLY A 435 3.08 -15.61 40.21
CA GLY A 435 1.70 -15.11 40.33
C GLY A 435 0.54 -16.09 40.06
N THR A 436 0.13 -16.79 41.12
CA THR A 436 -1.29 -17.00 41.49
C THR A 436 -2.22 -17.74 40.50
N LEU A 437 -2.37 -19.05 40.67
CA LEU A 437 -3.56 -19.66 41.31
C LEU A 437 -3.45 -21.19 41.36
N ALA A 438 -3.89 -21.80 42.47
CA ALA A 438 -3.99 -23.26 42.60
C ALA A 438 -5.43 -23.72 42.32
N GLY A 439 -5.61 -24.74 41.47
CA GLY A 439 -6.94 -25.23 41.11
C GLY A 439 -6.97 -26.65 40.55
N VAL A 440 -7.74 -27.52 41.22
CA VAL A 440 -8.34 -28.79 40.74
C VAL A 440 -7.40 -29.83 40.09
N ARG A 441 -7.08 -30.87 40.87
CA ARG A 441 -6.54 -32.14 40.37
C ARG A 441 -7.65 -33.01 39.77
N GLY A 442 -7.48 -33.41 38.50
CA GLY A 442 -7.87 -34.74 38.01
C GLY A 442 -9.11 -34.88 37.13
N ARG A 443 -8.91 -35.40 35.91
CA ARG A 443 -9.83 -36.34 35.22
C ARG A 443 -9.15 -37.01 34.02
N THR A 444 -8.65 -38.22 34.21
CA THR A 444 -8.09 -39.08 33.14
C THR A 444 -9.18 -39.61 32.23
N SER A 445 -9.70 -38.77 31.33
CA SER A 445 -10.76 -39.14 30.35
C SER A 445 -10.87 -38.24 29.12
N SER A 446 -10.14 -37.12 29.03
CA SER A 446 -10.44 -36.03 28.08
C SER A 446 -9.71 -36.08 26.74
N LEU A 447 -8.87 -37.09 26.46
CA LEU A 447 -7.91 -37.07 25.33
C LEU A 447 -8.55 -36.88 23.93
N SER A 448 -9.82 -37.23 23.75
CA SER A 448 -10.59 -37.00 22.51
C SER A 448 -11.42 -35.70 22.49
N LYS A 449 -11.48 -34.97 23.60
CA LYS A 449 -12.09 -33.63 23.72
C LYS A 449 -11.05 -32.52 23.55
N ASN A 450 -9.89 -32.67 24.19
CA ASN A 450 -8.76 -31.73 24.07
C ASN A 450 -8.48 -31.36 22.59
N THR A 451 -8.39 -32.35 21.70
CA THR A 451 -8.11 -32.13 20.26
C THR A 451 -9.23 -31.43 19.47
N LYS A 452 -10.41 -31.20 20.07
CA LYS A 452 -11.47 -30.33 19.52
C LYS A 452 -11.37 -28.92 20.09
N GLU A 453 -11.05 -28.78 21.37
CA GLU A 453 -10.82 -27.51 22.05
C GLU A 453 -9.55 -26.82 21.52
N GLU A 454 -8.44 -27.56 21.37
CA GLU A 454 -7.20 -27.13 20.70
C GLU A 454 -7.47 -26.64 19.26
N LYS A 455 -8.31 -27.36 18.50
CA LYS A 455 -8.71 -26.91 17.15
C LYS A 455 -9.58 -25.67 17.17
N ALA A 456 -10.45 -25.50 18.17
CA ALA A 456 -11.26 -24.30 18.32
C ALA A 456 -10.39 -23.08 18.69
N VAL A 457 -9.40 -23.25 19.56
CA VAL A 457 -8.39 -22.23 19.90
C VAL A 457 -7.57 -21.84 18.66
N LEU A 458 -7.03 -22.81 17.93
CA LEU A 458 -6.27 -22.55 16.70
C LEU A 458 -7.12 -21.87 15.60
N LEU A 459 -8.42 -22.19 15.51
CA LEU A 459 -9.33 -21.49 14.59
C LEU A 459 -9.63 -20.07 15.05
N TYR A 460 -9.77 -19.82 16.36
CA TYR A 460 -9.92 -18.47 16.91
C TYR A 460 -8.67 -17.63 16.67
N GLU A 461 -7.48 -18.16 16.95
CA GLU A 461 -6.19 -17.51 16.67
C GLU A 461 -5.99 -17.24 15.17
N LEU A 462 -6.40 -18.15 14.28
CA LEU A 462 -6.37 -17.93 12.84
C LEU A 462 -7.31 -16.78 12.41
N VAL A 463 -8.47 -16.64 13.07
CA VAL A 463 -9.42 -15.55 12.82
C VAL A 463 -8.87 -14.22 13.34
N THR A 464 -8.37 -14.15 14.58
CA THR A 464 -7.80 -12.91 15.11
C THR A 464 -6.57 -12.45 14.32
N VAL A 465 -5.65 -13.35 13.98
CA VAL A 465 -4.49 -13.02 13.11
C VAL A 465 -4.94 -12.59 11.72
N ARG A 466 -6.02 -13.15 11.17
CA ARG A 466 -6.61 -12.70 9.89
C ARG A 466 -7.20 -11.30 10.00
N GLU A 467 -7.84 -10.97 11.12
CA GLU A 467 -8.45 -9.67 11.40
C GLU A 467 -7.38 -8.60 11.66
N GLU A 468 -6.39 -8.86 12.51
CA GLU A 468 -5.21 -8.01 12.71
C GLU A 468 -4.46 -7.77 11.39
N MET A 469 -4.25 -8.80 10.58
CA MET A 469 -3.67 -8.65 9.24
C MET A 469 -4.60 -7.92 8.26
N SER A 470 -5.90 -7.80 8.52
CA SER A 470 -6.81 -6.95 7.75
C SER A 470 -6.72 -5.49 8.19
N GLU A 471 -6.64 -5.24 9.50
CA GLU A 471 -6.47 -3.92 10.09
C GLU A 471 -5.11 -3.32 9.71
N MET A 472 -4.03 -4.09 9.82
CA MET A 472 -2.68 -3.68 9.41
C MET A 472 -2.61 -3.34 7.91
N ARG A 473 -3.34 -4.05 7.04
CA ARG A 473 -3.48 -3.69 5.61
C ARG A 473 -4.31 -2.41 5.43
N GLY A 474 -5.29 -2.14 6.29
CA GLY A 474 -6.03 -0.88 6.33
C GLY A 474 -5.12 0.29 6.73
N ASN A 475 -4.39 0.14 7.84
CA ASN A 475 -3.45 1.11 8.39
C ASN A 475 -2.31 1.41 7.40
N LEU A 476 -1.74 0.40 6.73
CA LEU A 476 -0.77 0.60 5.63
C LEU A 476 -1.36 1.42 4.48
N ARG A 477 -2.58 1.12 4.03
CA ARG A 477 -3.26 1.89 2.96
C ARG A 477 -3.61 3.32 3.37
N LEU A 478 -3.76 3.59 4.67
CA LEU A 478 -4.00 4.94 5.20
C LEU A 478 -2.68 5.72 5.28
N LEU A 479 -1.63 5.13 5.86
CA LEU A 479 -0.28 5.70 5.89
C LEU A 479 0.28 5.96 4.47
N GLU A 480 0.00 5.08 3.51
CA GLU A 480 0.33 5.31 2.10
C GLU A 480 -0.38 6.54 1.50
N LYS A 481 -1.62 6.84 1.91
CA LYS A 481 -2.32 8.05 1.46
C LYS A 481 -1.75 9.29 2.13
N GLU A 482 -1.53 9.24 3.44
CA GLU A 482 -0.91 10.33 4.20
C GLU A 482 0.47 10.66 3.64
N ARG A 483 1.31 9.65 3.39
CA ARG A 483 2.62 9.84 2.74
C ARG A 483 2.46 10.49 1.37
N ARG A 484 1.57 10.02 0.49
CA ARG A 484 1.34 10.65 -0.82
C ARG A 484 0.86 12.10 -0.72
N CYS A 485 0.10 12.47 0.32
CA CYS A 485 -0.31 13.84 0.57
C CYS A 485 0.87 14.71 1.04
N LEU A 486 1.75 14.18 1.89
CA LEU A 486 2.98 14.84 2.31
C LEU A 486 4.01 14.96 1.17
N ASP A 487 4.15 13.91 0.35
CA ASP A 487 4.96 13.88 -0.88
C ASP A 487 4.51 15.02 -1.82
N LEU A 488 3.19 15.19 -2.03
CA LEU A 488 2.62 16.28 -2.81
C LEU A 488 2.82 17.66 -2.16
N ALA A 489 2.68 17.78 -0.84
CA ALA A 489 2.92 19.03 -0.12
C ALA A 489 4.39 19.48 -0.21
N LEU A 490 5.35 18.55 -0.12
CA LEU A 490 6.77 18.81 -0.35
C LEU A 490 7.08 19.25 -1.78
N MET A 491 6.43 18.65 -2.78
CA MET A 491 6.54 19.07 -4.18
C MET A 491 5.97 20.48 -4.41
N VAL A 492 4.90 20.86 -3.71
CA VAL A 492 4.36 22.23 -3.75
C VAL A 492 5.29 23.20 -3.02
N GLN A 493 5.81 22.85 -1.84
CA GLN A 493 6.71 23.72 -1.08
C GLN A 493 8.01 23.97 -1.84
N SER A 494 8.67 22.93 -2.38
CA SER A 494 9.90 23.10 -3.18
C SER A 494 9.68 23.90 -4.48
N ALA A 495 8.48 23.84 -5.07
CA ALA A 495 8.10 24.72 -6.17
C ALA A 495 7.89 26.19 -5.72
N GLN A 496 7.39 26.43 -4.51
CA GLN A 496 7.30 27.78 -3.92
C GLN A 496 8.68 28.31 -3.51
N ASP A 497 9.54 27.49 -2.91
CA ASP A 497 10.89 27.87 -2.49
C ASP A 497 11.77 28.24 -3.69
N SER A 498 11.70 27.47 -4.78
CA SER A 498 12.42 27.76 -6.03
C SER A 498 11.86 28.99 -6.75
N ALA A 499 10.54 29.22 -6.76
CA ALA A 499 9.96 30.48 -7.22
C ALA A 499 10.40 31.68 -6.36
N GLY A 500 10.45 31.52 -5.03
CA GLY A 500 10.95 32.52 -4.10
C GLY A 500 12.42 32.86 -4.30
N ALA A 501 13.27 31.86 -4.56
CA ALA A 501 14.68 32.06 -4.90
C ALA A 501 14.84 32.87 -6.21
N LEU A 502 14.09 32.51 -7.27
CA LEU A 502 14.10 33.26 -8.53
C LEU A 502 13.64 34.72 -8.36
N ILE A 503 12.64 34.96 -7.51
CA ILE A 503 12.21 36.34 -7.17
C ILE A 503 13.32 37.09 -6.44
N LEU A 504 13.95 36.47 -5.43
CA LEU A 504 15.06 37.09 -4.68
C LEU A 504 16.27 37.40 -5.57
N ASP A 505 16.62 36.52 -6.51
CA ASP A 505 17.71 36.78 -7.46
C ASP A 505 17.32 37.84 -8.50
N SER A 506 16.09 37.87 -9.01
CA SER A 506 15.64 38.98 -9.88
C SER A 506 15.67 40.34 -9.18
N LEU A 507 15.32 40.39 -7.88
CA LEU A 507 15.42 41.62 -7.08
C LEU A 507 16.88 42.00 -6.77
N ARG A 508 17.80 41.03 -6.66
CA ARG A 508 19.25 41.29 -6.55
C ARG A 508 19.81 41.84 -7.85
N ASP A 509 19.42 41.28 -8.99
CA ASP A 509 19.80 41.76 -10.32
C ASP A 509 19.27 43.19 -10.54
N GLU A 510 17.99 43.47 -10.24
CA GLU A 510 17.44 44.83 -10.27
C GLU A 510 18.20 45.80 -9.36
N LEU A 511 18.57 45.41 -8.14
CA LEU A 511 19.36 46.24 -7.24
C LEU A 511 20.80 46.43 -7.75
N GLY A 512 21.36 45.44 -8.44
CA GLY A 512 22.64 45.52 -9.14
C GLY A 512 22.59 46.50 -10.31
N GLU A 513 21.58 46.41 -11.17
CA GLU A 513 21.35 47.34 -12.27
C GLU A 513 21.11 48.77 -11.77
N ARG A 514 20.29 48.96 -10.73
CA ARG A 514 20.08 50.28 -10.09
C ARG A 514 21.40 50.86 -9.58
N ARG A 515 22.23 50.08 -8.86
CA ARG A 515 23.57 50.52 -8.45
C ARG A 515 24.47 50.86 -9.64
N ALA A 516 24.47 50.04 -10.70
CA ALA A 516 25.25 50.28 -11.92
C ALA A 516 24.74 51.46 -12.76
N THR A 517 23.46 51.85 -12.65
CA THR A 517 22.97 53.14 -13.20
C THR A 517 23.43 54.32 -12.36
N GLN A 518 23.32 54.24 -11.03
CA GLN A 518 23.78 55.30 -10.12
C GLN A 518 25.30 55.54 -10.24
N GLN A 519 26.09 54.47 -10.33
CA GLN A 519 27.53 54.55 -10.53
C GLN A 519 27.88 55.20 -11.88
N ARG A 520 27.26 54.77 -12.99
CA ARG A 520 27.45 55.44 -14.30
C ARG A 520 27.04 56.91 -14.28
N ILE A 521 25.98 57.27 -13.56
CA ILE A 521 25.55 58.67 -13.41
C ILE A 521 26.61 59.47 -12.62
N ALA A 522 27.14 58.92 -11.53
CA ALA A 522 28.20 59.55 -10.74
C ALA A 522 29.52 59.69 -11.52
N GLU A 523 29.92 58.65 -12.28
CA GLU A 523 31.08 58.67 -13.16
C GLU A 523 30.90 59.69 -14.29
N ASN A 524 29.72 59.76 -14.92
CA ASN A 524 29.41 60.78 -15.92
C ASN A 524 29.44 62.20 -15.34
N LEU A 525 28.94 62.41 -14.11
CA LEU A 525 29.00 63.72 -13.43
C LEU A 525 30.46 64.10 -13.11
N ALA A 526 31.26 63.19 -12.57
CA ALA A 526 32.69 63.44 -12.32
C ALA A 526 33.46 63.75 -13.61
N ASN A 527 33.14 63.08 -14.73
CA ASN A 527 33.72 63.39 -16.04
C ASN A 527 33.31 64.80 -16.54
N ILE A 528 32.07 65.24 -16.25
CA ILE A 528 31.59 66.60 -16.57
C ILE A 528 32.26 67.67 -15.68
N GLU A 529 32.62 67.34 -14.43
CA GLU A 529 33.38 68.23 -13.55
C GLU A 529 34.87 68.33 -13.93
N VAL A 530 35.43 67.31 -14.59
CA VAL A 530 36.82 67.29 -15.10
C VAL A 530 36.94 67.91 -16.49
N GLU A 531 36.00 67.67 -17.41
CA GLU A 531 36.07 68.16 -18.79
C GLU A 531 35.34 69.50 -18.97
N GLY A 532 36.09 70.59 -18.77
CA GLY A 532 35.59 71.98 -18.77
C GLY A 532 35.05 72.51 -20.10
N GLY A 533 33.83 72.09 -20.47
CA GLY A 533 32.85 72.93 -21.17
C GLY A 533 32.93 73.02 -22.71
N ILE A 534 32.36 72.03 -23.41
CA ILE A 534 31.78 72.22 -24.76
C ILE A 534 30.40 71.54 -24.83
N PRO A 535 29.32 72.20 -25.30
CA PRO A 535 28.02 71.56 -25.49
C PRO A 535 28.02 70.62 -26.71
N GLY A 536 28.37 69.34 -26.49
CA GLY A 536 28.49 68.35 -27.57
C GLY A 536 28.47 66.86 -27.17
N PRO A 537 29.24 66.41 -26.14
CA PRO A 537 29.43 64.98 -25.89
C PRO A 537 28.17 64.20 -25.51
N HIS A 538 27.21 64.84 -24.83
CA HIS A 538 26.07 64.19 -24.18
C HIS A 538 25.14 63.43 -25.15
N ASN A 539 24.94 63.96 -26.35
CA ASN A 539 24.14 63.26 -27.37
C ASN A 539 24.81 61.97 -27.86
N HIS A 540 26.15 61.92 -27.86
CA HIS A 540 26.89 60.79 -28.38
C HIS A 540 27.00 59.63 -27.38
N SER A 541 26.99 59.92 -26.07
CA SER A 541 26.84 58.89 -25.03
C SER A 541 25.41 58.32 -25.01
N ILE A 542 24.37 59.17 -25.08
CA ILE A 542 22.97 58.73 -25.16
C ILE A 542 22.75 57.77 -26.35
N LEU A 543 23.23 58.12 -27.55
CA LEU A 543 23.13 57.24 -28.73
C LEU A 543 23.84 55.89 -28.52
N ARG A 544 24.99 55.88 -27.83
CA ARG A 544 25.75 54.66 -27.50
C ARG A 544 25.00 53.79 -26.49
N GLU A 545 24.39 54.39 -25.46
CA GLU A 545 23.58 53.67 -24.49
C GLU A 545 22.30 53.10 -25.11
N LEU A 546 21.61 53.84 -25.98
CA LEU A 546 20.45 53.36 -26.73
C LEU A 546 20.80 52.18 -27.65
N GLN A 547 21.94 52.24 -28.36
CA GLN A 547 22.39 51.13 -29.20
C GLN A 547 22.75 49.89 -28.36
N ALA A 548 23.37 50.08 -27.19
CA ALA A 548 23.64 48.99 -26.26
C ALA A 548 22.36 48.45 -25.58
N ALA A 549 21.33 49.27 -25.38
CA ALA A 549 20.02 48.84 -24.89
C ALA A 549 19.30 47.98 -25.94
N LEU A 550 19.29 48.40 -27.20
CA LEU A 550 18.74 47.63 -28.33
C LEU A 550 19.43 46.26 -28.48
N GLN A 551 20.75 46.19 -28.30
CA GLN A 551 21.49 44.91 -28.33
C GLN A 551 21.12 43.99 -27.15
N ARG A 552 20.90 44.54 -25.94
CA ARG A 552 20.38 43.76 -24.80
C ARG A 552 18.94 43.29 -25.04
N GLU A 553 18.08 44.13 -25.60
CA GLU A 553 16.71 43.77 -25.95
C GLU A 553 16.68 42.63 -26.99
N GLN A 554 17.53 42.69 -28.01
CA GLN A 554 17.67 41.63 -29.01
C GLN A 554 18.23 40.33 -28.42
N SER A 555 19.17 40.37 -27.48
CA SER A 555 19.70 39.16 -26.84
C SER A 555 18.70 38.56 -25.85
N LEU A 556 17.93 39.39 -25.13
CA LEU A 556 16.80 38.96 -24.30
C LEU A 556 15.69 38.32 -25.16
N LYS A 557 15.30 38.93 -26.28
CA LYS A 557 14.35 38.34 -27.24
C LYS A 557 14.80 36.97 -27.74
N LYS A 558 16.07 36.80 -28.08
CA LYS A 558 16.65 35.49 -28.46
C LYS A 558 16.63 34.48 -27.31
N ARG A 559 16.97 34.89 -26.07
CA ARG A 559 16.88 34.02 -24.88
C ARG A 559 15.44 33.59 -24.59
N VAL A 560 14.47 34.50 -24.71
CA VAL A 560 13.04 34.20 -24.51
C VAL A 560 12.50 33.26 -25.59
N ALA A 561 12.95 33.37 -26.84
CA ALA A 561 12.62 32.42 -27.91
C ALA A 561 13.15 31.02 -27.59
N ALA A 562 14.46 30.89 -27.29
CA ALA A 562 15.08 29.61 -26.95
C ALA A 562 14.48 28.96 -25.69
N LEU A 563 14.09 29.76 -24.69
CA LEU A 563 13.38 29.25 -23.50
C LEU A 563 11.96 28.75 -23.82
N ARG A 564 11.26 29.37 -24.78
CA ARG A 564 9.96 28.88 -25.26
C ARG A 564 10.12 27.57 -26.02
N GLU A 565 11.03 27.51 -26.99
CA GLU A 565 11.33 26.30 -27.76
C GLU A 565 11.74 25.12 -26.85
N SER A 566 12.58 25.38 -25.84
CA SER A 566 12.98 24.38 -24.84
C SER A 566 11.80 23.93 -23.96
N LEU A 567 10.94 24.86 -23.52
CA LEU A 567 9.75 24.54 -22.75
C LEU A 567 8.72 23.75 -23.56
N ASP A 568 8.46 24.14 -24.80
CA ASP A 568 7.54 23.46 -25.71
C ASP A 568 8.04 22.03 -26.01
N SER A 569 9.35 21.86 -26.26
CA SER A 569 9.98 20.54 -26.38
C SER A 569 9.76 19.69 -25.12
N ALA A 570 10.12 20.20 -23.95
CA ALA A 570 9.96 19.49 -22.67
C ALA A 570 8.49 19.17 -22.34
N VAL A 571 7.55 20.03 -22.75
CA VAL A 571 6.11 19.76 -22.67
C VAL A 571 5.72 18.62 -23.60
N THR A 572 6.20 18.59 -24.85
CA THR A 572 5.93 17.47 -25.76
C THR A 572 6.49 16.15 -25.23
N ASP A 573 7.75 16.10 -24.80
CA ASP A 573 8.37 14.90 -24.18
C ASP A 573 7.61 14.44 -22.93
N SER A 574 7.18 15.40 -22.10
CA SER A 574 6.32 15.11 -20.95
C SER A 574 4.98 14.49 -21.38
N THR A 575 4.38 14.92 -22.50
CA THR A 575 3.12 14.33 -23.01
C THR A 575 3.32 12.96 -23.65
N THR A 576 4.41 12.73 -24.39
CA THR A 576 4.73 11.43 -25.00
C THR A 576 5.04 10.40 -23.93
N GLN A 577 5.88 10.72 -22.93
CA GLN A 577 6.15 9.82 -21.80
C GLN A 577 4.87 9.52 -21.00
N ARG A 578 4.03 10.53 -20.73
CA ARG A 578 2.71 10.31 -20.10
C ARG A 578 1.77 9.43 -20.95
N ARG A 579 1.91 9.42 -22.27
CA ARG A 579 1.17 8.50 -23.15
C ARG A 579 1.74 7.07 -23.06
N VAL A 580 3.06 6.90 -23.19
CA VAL A 580 3.73 5.59 -23.10
C VAL A 580 3.40 4.92 -21.76
N ASN A 581 3.59 5.63 -20.64
CA ASN A 581 3.27 5.12 -19.30
C ASN A 581 1.80 4.66 -19.18
N ARG A 582 0.84 5.33 -19.83
CA ARG A 582 -0.57 4.89 -19.85
C ARG A 582 -0.77 3.62 -20.67
N GLU A 583 -0.13 3.52 -21.83
CA GLU A 583 -0.21 2.32 -22.67
C GLU A 583 0.41 1.10 -21.98
N GLU A 584 1.54 1.27 -21.28
CA GLU A 584 2.18 0.25 -20.45
C GLU A 584 1.30 -0.17 -19.27
N ASN A 585 0.77 0.78 -18.49
CA ASN A 585 -0.19 0.46 -17.42
C ASN A 585 -1.43 -0.26 -17.95
N ALA A 586 -1.91 0.08 -19.15
CA ALA A 586 -2.99 -0.64 -19.81
C ALA A 586 -2.59 -2.05 -20.31
N ARG A 587 -1.31 -2.29 -20.67
CA ARG A 587 -0.78 -3.64 -20.97
C ARG A 587 -0.69 -4.46 -19.68
N LEU A 588 -0.07 -3.93 -18.63
CA LEU A 588 0.04 -4.58 -17.31
C LEU A 588 -1.34 -4.94 -16.73
N SER A 589 -2.30 -4.03 -16.80
CA SER A 589 -3.69 -4.28 -16.36
C SER A 589 -4.35 -5.43 -17.12
N ARG A 590 -4.11 -5.55 -18.44
CA ARG A 590 -4.61 -6.68 -19.26
C ARG A 590 -3.96 -8.00 -18.85
N TYR A 591 -2.64 -8.02 -18.63
CA TYR A 591 -1.94 -9.23 -18.17
C TYR A 591 -2.40 -9.64 -16.76
N TYR A 592 -2.49 -8.71 -15.82
CA TYR A 592 -3.00 -8.98 -14.46
C TYR A 592 -4.43 -9.55 -14.49
N ASN A 593 -5.33 -8.98 -15.28
CA ASN A 593 -6.69 -9.48 -15.44
C ASN A 593 -6.72 -10.87 -16.10
N LYS A 594 -5.87 -11.13 -17.10
CA LYS A 594 -5.76 -12.45 -17.73
C LYS A 594 -5.26 -13.50 -16.73
N VAL A 595 -4.17 -13.24 -16.01
CA VAL A 595 -3.62 -14.15 -14.98
C VAL A 595 -4.62 -14.36 -13.84
N SER A 596 -5.31 -13.31 -13.40
CA SER A 596 -6.39 -13.42 -12.41
C SER A 596 -7.55 -14.30 -12.90
N SER A 597 -7.91 -14.21 -14.18
CA SER A 597 -8.96 -15.05 -14.78
C SER A 597 -8.54 -16.52 -14.89
N THR A 598 -7.30 -16.81 -15.31
CA THR A 598 -6.80 -18.18 -15.41
C THR A 598 -6.64 -18.81 -14.03
N TYR A 599 -6.08 -18.11 -13.05
CA TYR A 599 -6.01 -18.57 -11.67
C TYR A 599 -7.40 -18.88 -11.08
N ARG A 600 -8.39 -17.99 -11.25
CA ARG A 600 -9.78 -18.24 -10.80
C ARG A 600 -10.38 -19.47 -11.49
N SER A 601 -10.16 -19.65 -12.79
CA SER A 601 -10.66 -20.82 -13.52
C SER A 601 -9.98 -22.13 -13.08
N SER A 602 -8.67 -22.10 -12.81
CA SER A 602 -7.90 -23.24 -12.31
C SER A 602 -8.36 -23.62 -10.90
N ARG A 603 -8.49 -22.63 -9.99
CA ARG A 603 -8.98 -22.84 -8.63
C ARG A 603 -10.39 -23.46 -8.60
N LYS A 604 -11.30 -23.04 -9.50
CA LYS A 604 -12.61 -23.70 -9.65
C LYS A 604 -12.48 -25.17 -10.03
N LYS A 605 -11.66 -25.50 -11.03
CA LYS A 605 -11.42 -26.91 -11.43
C LYS A 605 -10.89 -27.76 -10.28
N HIS A 606 -9.89 -27.27 -9.53
CA HIS A 606 -9.34 -27.98 -8.38
C HIS A 606 -10.38 -28.17 -7.26
N GLN A 607 -11.21 -27.16 -6.97
CA GLN A 607 -12.29 -27.26 -6.00
C GLN A 607 -13.37 -28.28 -6.43
N GLU A 608 -13.66 -28.36 -7.73
CA GLU A 608 -14.64 -29.29 -8.28
C GLU A 608 -14.10 -30.74 -8.36
N GLN A 609 -12.79 -30.91 -8.58
CA GLN A 609 -12.10 -32.20 -8.42
C GLN A 609 -12.10 -32.67 -6.96
N LEU A 610 -11.81 -31.78 -6.00
CA LEU A 610 -11.90 -32.11 -4.57
C LEU A 610 -13.32 -32.52 -4.17
N TRP A 611 -14.35 -31.78 -4.60
CA TRP A 611 -15.74 -32.14 -4.34
C TRP A 611 -16.14 -33.51 -4.93
N GLN A 612 -15.63 -33.87 -6.12
CA GLN A 612 -15.84 -35.20 -6.69
C GLN A 612 -15.17 -36.31 -5.86
N LEU A 613 -13.95 -36.08 -5.36
CA LEU A 613 -13.24 -37.02 -4.48
C LEU A 613 -13.93 -37.15 -3.11
N GLU A 614 -14.33 -36.03 -2.49
CA GLU A 614 -15.12 -36.00 -1.25
C GLU A 614 -16.42 -36.80 -1.40
N LYS A 615 -17.13 -36.65 -2.52
CA LYS A 615 -18.34 -37.43 -2.83
C LYS A 615 -18.06 -38.93 -3.01
N GLN A 616 -16.95 -39.30 -3.65
CA GLN A 616 -16.54 -40.71 -3.77
C GLN A 616 -16.16 -41.30 -2.40
N ILE A 617 -15.44 -40.55 -1.57
CA ILE A 617 -15.07 -40.93 -0.20
C ILE A 617 -16.31 -41.07 0.68
N ALA A 618 -17.31 -40.19 0.56
CA ALA A 618 -18.58 -40.32 1.28
C ALA A 618 -19.32 -41.63 0.95
N VAL A 619 -19.52 -41.93 -0.35
CA VAL A 619 -20.17 -43.18 -0.80
C VAL A 619 -19.34 -44.43 -0.44
N MET A 620 -18.01 -44.30 -0.38
CA MET A 620 -17.13 -45.36 0.10
C MET A 620 -17.33 -45.58 1.61
N ASN A 621 -17.28 -44.53 2.42
CA ASN A 621 -17.49 -44.57 3.88
C ASN A 621 -18.88 -45.14 4.24
N GLU A 622 -19.95 -44.76 3.52
CA GLU A 622 -21.29 -45.32 3.68
C GLU A 622 -21.31 -46.85 3.48
N ARG A 623 -20.59 -47.35 2.46
CA ARG A 623 -20.46 -48.79 2.19
C ARG A 623 -19.62 -49.52 3.24
N HIS A 624 -18.63 -48.86 3.83
CA HIS A 624 -17.84 -49.41 4.93
C HIS A 624 -18.67 -49.46 6.22
N ALA A 625 -19.36 -48.38 6.59
CA ALA A 625 -20.26 -48.34 7.74
C ALA A 625 -21.40 -49.38 7.63
N ALA A 626 -21.96 -49.61 6.44
CA ALA A 626 -22.95 -50.65 6.22
C ALA A 626 -22.41 -52.07 6.48
N LYS A 627 -21.17 -52.36 6.05
CA LYS A 627 -20.49 -53.64 6.33
C LYS A 627 -20.13 -53.80 7.80
N GLU A 628 -19.72 -52.73 8.46
CA GLU A 628 -19.45 -52.72 9.91
C GLU A 628 -20.73 -52.96 10.72
N ALA A 629 -21.88 -52.42 10.27
CA ALA A 629 -23.20 -52.71 10.85
C ALA A 629 -23.60 -54.18 10.64
N GLU A 630 -23.37 -54.76 9.46
CA GLU A 630 -23.64 -56.19 9.18
C GLU A 630 -22.74 -57.13 10.00
N LEU A 631 -21.44 -56.83 10.09
CA LEU A 631 -20.46 -57.60 10.87
C LEU A 631 -20.69 -57.49 12.38
N SER A 632 -21.12 -56.33 12.88
CA SER A 632 -21.49 -56.17 14.29
C SER A 632 -22.83 -56.87 14.60
N ALA A 633 -23.85 -56.75 13.74
CA ALA A 633 -25.11 -57.48 13.92
C ALA A 633 -24.93 -59.01 13.93
N THR A 634 -24.07 -59.54 13.05
CA THR A 634 -23.74 -60.98 13.05
C THR A 634 -22.90 -61.38 14.27
N LEU A 635 -22.01 -60.52 14.77
CA LEU A 635 -21.30 -60.74 16.04
C LEU A 635 -22.25 -60.79 17.24
N GLU A 636 -23.18 -59.85 17.38
CA GLU A 636 -24.16 -59.86 18.48
C GLU A 636 -25.08 -61.09 18.38
N ALA A 637 -25.56 -61.45 17.18
CA ALA A 637 -26.34 -62.68 16.99
C ALA A 637 -25.55 -63.96 17.38
N MET A 638 -24.23 -63.96 17.21
CA MET A 638 -23.35 -65.06 17.65
C MET A 638 -23.02 -65.01 19.15
N LYS A 639 -23.14 -63.86 19.83
CA LYS A 639 -23.11 -63.78 21.31
C LYS A 639 -24.39 -64.32 21.91
N TRP A 640 -25.56 -63.86 21.44
CA TRP A 640 -26.86 -64.34 21.91
C TRP A 640 -26.96 -65.87 21.87
N ARG A 641 -26.59 -66.50 20.74
CA ARG A 641 -26.53 -67.97 20.63
C ARG A 641 -25.57 -68.64 21.62
N ARG A 642 -24.47 -67.98 22.01
CA ARG A 642 -23.54 -68.53 23.01
C ARG A 642 -24.15 -68.45 24.41
N GLU A 643 -24.78 -67.32 24.73
CA GLU A 643 -25.47 -67.11 26.00
C GLU A 643 -26.65 -68.09 26.18
N GLU A 644 -27.41 -68.36 25.10
CA GLU A 644 -28.42 -69.43 25.06
C GLU A 644 -27.86 -70.85 25.29
N THR A 645 -26.58 -71.11 24.95
CA THR A 645 -25.93 -72.43 25.15
C THR A 645 -25.16 -72.57 26.46
N ILE A 646 -25.20 -71.56 27.33
CA ILE A 646 -24.51 -71.52 28.63
C ILE A 646 -25.49 -71.58 29.81
N LEU A 647 -26.80 -71.46 29.52
CA LEU A 647 -27.93 -71.62 30.45
C LEU A 647 -28.54 -73.04 30.39
#